data_AF-A0A0T0M742-F1
#
_entry.id   AF-A0A0T0M742-F1
#
_cell.length_a   1.000
_cell.length_b   1.000
_cell.length_c   1.000
_cell.angle_alpha   90.00
_cell.angle_beta   90.00
_cell.angle_gamma   90.00
#
_symmetry.space_group_name_H-M   'P 1'
#
loop_
_entity.id
_entity.type
_entity.pdbx_description
1 polymer ?
#
loop_
_entity_poly.entity_id
_entity_poly.type
_entity_poly.pdbx_seq_one_letter_code
_entity_poly.pdbx_strand_id
1 'polypeptide(L)'
;MFQDHNIPKPKGSENLKNPDSFKALQDVAQNEITGKAGEKLDNANQKISKAKNIAGSAQSATGMFSNQLIPSNKNLTVSDKLWANQPTSKILNANAIPTSQILGINRVVKLEVVIEGKEITHFKNFKLNQSAVKHHNFSLTLAHDTLGGTENHNLEDAQNFLGKRLTVIFKYKDVTDGPERNFVGVITSVGFSQDKGSLGNIVLKGYSPTILLDAATHIQSFGGAQKISLNSIADQVIQEGLGGSKFDFRVDAQYGEVSYSSQYEETHYNYLARIAEAYGEQFFYDGEVLHFGKLPPQEESVKLIYGSSVTDVQITMQAQHVKPSFYGYNSSKNEKLTTGDSKINHVSDIARRAYEISEKTFTTPSLRIAPIKASSSMDIDASQKGAAGSKASSVFVTSGTTTVPFLYPGCPADIEMRKSDSNQTSYFTKLLITEVTHEVDARGYYTGNFEAIAADSGYIPRPEFESPKADAQFAKVISNTDPMNQGRVQVQFDWQQGQDKSEFIRVMTPDAGSSDKVNKNRGFMAIPEVGDQVIVNFVHQHPDRPFVMGGMFHGGIGAGGGANNDIKSLSSRSGNKLELNDGAGSVFLTDQGGANMKFDGGGNATTNANSNHSINAGSTHTTGVGGKKNSPPTSLLKMDAAGNITLDGKTSITLRVGDNSITISEEGITASAGKGAIDITALAGALGLSSTGGAMNIETDSELKITGGPSAVMSSGDTNIM
;
A
#
# COMPACT_ATOMS: atom_id res chain seq x y z
N MET A 1 57.87 -4.73 0.15
CA MET A 1 59.26 -4.24 -0.02
C MET A 1 59.20 -2.78 -0.45
N PHE A 2 60.20 -2.02 -0.03
CA PHE A 2 60.27 -0.56 0.12
C PHE A 2 60.28 0.29 -1.16
N GLN A 3 60.06 1.60 -0.91
CA GLN A 3 60.52 2.83 -1.59
C GLN A 3 59.52 3.57 -2.50
N ASP A 4 59.50 4.91 -2.59
CA ASP A 4 59.73 6.05 -1.68
C ASP A 4 59.39 7.36 -2.45
N HIS A 5 59.27 8.49 -1.73
CA HIS A 5 59.30 9.91 -2.17
C HIS A 5 57.99 10.59 -2.65
N ASN A 6 57.66 11.85 -2.31
CA ASN A 6 58.19 12.85 -1.37
C ASN A 6 57.13 13.97 -1.21
N ILE A 7 56.99 14.55 -0.01
CA ILE A 7 56.17 15.73 0.31
C ILE A 7 57.08 16.82 0.88
N PRO A 8 56.87 18.12 0.58
CA PRO A 8 57.43 19.20 1.39
C PRO A 8 56.38 20.05 2.14
N LYS A 9 56.72 20.38 3.38
CA LYS A 9 56.21 21.45 4.27
C LYS A 9 57.42 22.03 5.05
N PRO A 10 57.33 23.13 5.81
CA PRO A 10 57.33 24.54 5.41
C PRO A 10 58.56 25.30 5.97
N LYS A 11 58.74 26.61 5.70
CA LYS A 11 59.71 27.47 6.40
C LYS A 11 59.08 28.77 6.93
N GLY A 12 59.15 28.93 8.25
CA GLY A 12 59.75 30.07 8.97
C GLY A 12 59.10 31.46 8.90
N SER A 13 58.56 31.91 10.04
CA SER A 13 58.24 33.30 10.36
C SER A 13 59.25 33.89 11.36
N GLU A 14 59.76 35.09 11.11
CA GLU A 14 60.31 35.99 12.13
C GLU A 14 59.84 37.44 11.89
N ASN A 15 59.23 38.01 12.96
CA ASN A 15 59.32 39.40 13.44
C ASN A 15 58.88 40.61 12.58
N LEU A 16 57.75 41.26 12.94
CA LEU A 16 57.68 42.54 13.69
C LEU A 16 56.26 43.15 13.71
N LYS A 17 56.01 43.94 14.76
CA LYS A 17 54.76 44.43 15.33
C LYS A 17 54.26 45.72 14.65
N ASN A 18 52.93 45.89 14.47
CA ASN A 18 52.24 47.18 14.69
C ASN A 18 50.70 47.01 14.87
N PRO A 19 50.05 47.50 15.95
CA PRO A 19 48.63 47.22 16.25
C PRO A 19 47.57 48.17 15.62
N ASP A 20 47.96 49.27 14.97
CA ASP A 20 47.00 50.32 14.59
C ASP A 20 46.37 50.20 13.19
N SER A 21 46.76 49.20 12.39
CA SER A 21 46.18 48.98 11.05
C SER A 21 45.00 48.00 11.03
N PHE A 22 44.68 47.33 12.15
CA PHE A 22 43.61 46.32 12.21
C PHE A 22 42.24 46.87 12.59
N LYS A 23 42.17 48.04 13.24
CA LYS A 23 40.90 48.65 13.65
C LYS A 23 40.17 49.36 12.50
N ALA A 24 40.91 49.94 11.55
CA ALA A 24 40.31 50.62 10.39
C ALA A 24 39.74 49.66 9.33
N LEU A 25 40.18 48.39 9.30
CA LEU A 25 39.69 47.37 8.37
C LEU A 25 38.49 46.56 8.92
N GLN A 26 38.28 46.53 10.24
CA GLN A 26 37.11 45.87 10.85
C GLN A 26 35.84 46.73 10.78
N ASP A 27 35.94 48.04 10.96
CA ASP A 27 34.75 48.93 10.95
C ASP A 27 34.14 49.13 9.55
N VAL A 28 34.92 48.93 8.48
CA VAL A 28 34.42 48.98 7.09
C VAL A 28 33.77 47.65 6.68
N ALA A 29 34.31 46.51 7.13
CA ALA A 29 33.76 45.20 6.82
C ALA A 29 32.44 44.89 7.56
N GLN A 30 32.23 45.46 8.76
CA GLN A 30 31.05 45.17 9.58
C GLN A 30 29.81 46.01 9.17
N ASN A 31 30.03 47.20 8.58
CA ASN A 31 28.96 48.07 8.08
C ASN A 31 28.40 47.66 6.70
N GLU A 32 29.20 47.02 5.83
CA GLU A 32 28.70 46.51 4.54
C GLU A 32 27.92 45.19 4.65
N ILE A 33 28.17 44.39 5.70
CA ILE A 33 27.50 43.10 5.92
C ILE A 33 26.13 43.27 6.60
N THR A 34 25.96 44.32 7.42
CA THR A 34 24.69 44.61 8.12
C THR A 34 23.66 45.31 7.23
N GLY A 35 24.09 46.17 6.29
CA GLY A 35 23.18 46.84 5.34
C GLY A 35 22.53 45.90 4.31
N LYS A 36 23.26 44.89 3.82
CA LYS A 36 22.75 43.92 2.81
C LYS A 36 21.88 42.80 3.39
N ALA A 37 21.91 42.59 4.70
CA ALA A 37 21.05 41.62 5.39
C ALA A 37 19.65 42.18 5.70
N GLY A 38 19.54 43.49 6.00
CA GLY A 38 18.28 44.18 6.27
C GLY A 38 17.34 44.25 5.05
N GLU A 39 17.87 44.63 3.88
CA GLU A 39 17.07 44.76 2.64
C GLU A 39 16.51 43.43 2.11
N LYS A 40 17.15 42.29 2.44
CA LYS A 40 16.65 40.95 2.08
C LYS A 40 15.55 40.46 3.01
N LEU A 41 15.56 40.87 4.29
CA LEU A 41 14.54 40.52 5.27
C LEU A 41 13.24 41.33 5.07
N ASP A 42 13.35 42.61 4.71
CA ASP A 42 12.16 43.44 4.43
C ASP A 42 11.45 43.04 3.13
N ASN A 43 12.20 42.65 2.09
CA ASN A 43 11.63 42.10 0.86
C ASN A 43 10.96 40.74 1.05
N ALA A 44 11.46 39.91 1.98
CA ALA A 44 10.83 38.64 2.33
C ALA A 44 9.51 38.88 3.11
N ASN A 45 9.50 39.81 4.06
CA ASN A 45 8.31 40.15 4.84
C ASN A 45 7.22 40.83 3.99
N GLN A 46 7.58 41.69 3.03
CA GLN A 46 6.60 42.25 2.08
C GLN A 46 5.97 41.19 1.17
N LYS A 47 6.73 40.18 0.72
CA LYS A 47 6.17 39.06 -0.07
C LYS A 47 5.25 38.15 0.75
N ILE A 48 5.57 37.92 2.03
CA ILE A 48 4.73 37.15 2.95
C ILE A 48 3.43 37.90 3.29
N SER A 49 3.46 39.23 3.44
CA SER A 49 2.26 40.05 3.67
C SER A 49 1.33 40.11 2.44
N LYS A 50 1.88 40.17 1.22
CA LYS A 50 1.09 40.08 -0.03
C LYS A 50 0.49 38.68 -0.24
N ALA A 51 1.20 37.61 0.14
CA ALA A 51 0.67 36.25 0.08
C ALA A 51 -0.46 36.01 1.10
N LYS A 52 -0.37 36.60 2.31
CA LYS A 52 -1.45 36.56 3.32
C LYS A 52 -2.71 37.32 2.88
N ASN A 53 -2.57 38.46 2.22
CA ASN A 53 -3.73 39.23 1.77
C ASN A 53 -4.49 38.59 0.59
N ILE A 54 -3.79 37.83 -0.27
CA ILE A 54 -4.43 37.07 -1.36
C ILE A 54 -5.13 35.80 -0.82
N ALA A 55 -4.60 35.18 0.23
CA ALA A 55 -5.25 34.07 0.92
C ALA A 55 -6.51 34.51 1.72
N GLY A 56 -6.52 35.73 2.27
CA GLY A 56 -7.66 36.28 3.01
C GLY A 56 -8.86 36.63 2.12
N SER A 57 -8.65 37.01 0.86
CA SER A 57 -9.73 37.31 -0.10
C SER A 57 -10.36 36.07 -0.74
N ALA A 58 -9.73 34.90 -0.64
CA ALA A 58 -10.30 33.63 -1.14
C ALA A 58 -11.20 32.93 -0.09
N GLN A 59 -11.10 33.30 1.20
CA GLN A 59 -11.94 32.77 2.28
C GLN A 59 -13.33 33.40 2.36
N SER A 60 -13.59 34.50 1.65
CA SER A 60 -14.88 35.19 1.66
C SER A 60 -15.92 34.60 0.69
N ALA A 61 -15.49 33.75 -0.25
CA ALA A 61 -16.35 33.17 -1.29
C ALA A 61 -16.74 31.70 -1.05
N THR A 62 -16.22 31.06 0.00
CA THR A 62 -16.50 29.65 0.35
C THR A 62 -17.52 29.49 1.48
N GLY A 63 -18.07 30.58 2.01
CA GLY A 63 -18.97 30.59 3.16
C GLY A 63 -20.43 30.19 2.91
N MET A 64 -20.81 29.67 1.74
CA MET A 64 -22.21 29.29 1.44
C MET A 64 -22.48 27.82 1.15
N PHE A 65 -21.47 26.94 1.10
CA PHE A 65 -21.70 25.50 0.80
C PHE A 65 -20.77 24.55 1.56
N SER A 66 -20.71 24.65 2.88
CA SER A 66 -20.11 23.58 3.71
C SER A 66 -20.71 23.60 5.11
N ASN A 67 -21.78 22.84 5.29
CA ASN A 67 -22.25 22.44 6.60
C ASN A 67 -22.34 20.91 6.63
N GLN A 68 -21.17 20.26 6.60
CA GLN A 68 -20.99 18.88 7.07
C GLN A 68 -19.70 18.85 7.87
N LEU A 69 -19.85 18.68 9.19
CA LEU A 69 -18.77 18.53 10.14
C LEU A 69 -18.11 17.17 9.92
N ILE A 70 -16.90 17.16 9.37
CA ILE A 70 -16.01 16.00 9.36
C ILE A 70 -15.30 15.97 10.73
N PRO A 71 -15.38 14.89 11.52
CA PRO A 71 -14.57 14.78 12.74
C PRO A 71 -13.09 14.65 12.37
N SER A 72 -12.24 15.42 13.05
CA SER A 72 -10.78 15.33 12.91
C SER A 72 -10.27 13.93 13.27
N ASN A 73 -9.53 13.29 12.35
CA ASN A 73 -8.79 12.05 12.58
C ASN A 73 -7.83 12.19 13.77
N LYS A 74 -8.24 11.65 14.92
CA LYS A 74 -7.38 11.50 16.09
C LYS A 74 -6.66 10.16 15.95
N ASN A 75 -5.36 10.19 15.67
CA ASN A 75 -4.50 9.00 15.72
C ASN A 75 -4.52 8.42 17.15
N LEU A 76 -5.30 7.36 17.37
CA LEU A 76 -5.35 6.63 18.62
C LEU A 76 -4.27 5.54 18.61
N THR A 77 -3.20 5.76 19.38
CA THR A 77 -2.17 4.74 19.62
C THR A 77 -2.71 3.60 20.47
N VAL A 78 -2.16 2.39 20.33
CA VAL A 78 -2.52 1.14 21.06
C VAL A 78 -2.66 1.32 22.59
N SER A 79 -2.07 2.36 23.18
CA SER A 79 -2.13 2.65 24.62
C SER A 79 -3.35 3.46 25.08
N ASP A 80 -4.11 4.09 24.18
CA ASP A 80 -5.38 4.72 24.56
C ASP A 80 -6.44 3.63 24.66
N LYS A 81 -6.58 3.11 25.88
CA LYS A 81 -7.51 2.04 26.25
C LYS A 81 -8.96 2.48 26.01
N LEU A 82 -9.45 2.35 24.78
CA LEU A 82 -10.87 2.46 24.42
C LEU A 82 -11.73 1.53 25.31
N TRP A 83 -11.16 0.41 25.79
CA TRP A 83 -11.88 -0.66 26.49
C TRP A 83 -12.38 -0.35 27.90
N ALA A 84 -11.77 0.57 28.66
CA ALA A 84 -12.09 0.70 30.10
C ALA A 84 -13.50 1.27 30.37
N ASN A 85 -14.11 1.93 29.37
CA ASN A 85 -15.43 2.54 29.46
C ASN A 85 -16.42 2.01 28.40
N GLN A 86 -16.07 0.95 27.66
CA GLN A 86 -16.92 0.42 26.61
C GLN A 86 -18.10 -0.38 27.20
N PRO A 87 -19.29 -0.31 26.56
CA PRO A 87 -20.47 -1.03 27.03
C PRO A 87 -20.22 -2.54 26.92
N THR A 88 -20.37 -3.22 28.04
CA THR A 88 -20.63 -4.67 28.08
C THR A 88 -22.09 -4.83 28.51
N SER A 89 -22.73 -5.94 28.13
CA SER A 89 -23.97 -6.35 28.81
C SER A 89 -23.73 -6.30 30.33
N LYS A 90 -24.59 -5.59 31.06
CA LYS A 90 -24.47 -5.41 32.52
C LYS A 90 -25.41 -6.32 33.30
N ILE A 91 -26.17 -7.17 32.60
CA ILE A 91 -27.26 -7.95 33.19
C ILE A 91 -26.79 -9.39 33.43
N LEU A 92 -26.44 -9.68 34.69
CA LEU A 92 -25.91 -10.97 35.12
C LEU A 92 -27.03 -11.85 35.68
N ASN A 93 -27.46 -12.85 34.90
CA ASN A 93 -28.63 -13.67 35.25
C ASN A 93 -28.30 -15.01 35.94
N ALA A 94 -27.04 -15.43 35.98
CA ALA A 94 -26.63 -16.75 36.46
C ALA A 94 -27.11 -17.08 37.89
N ASN A 95 -27.11 -16.09 38.78
CA ASN A 95 -27.57 -16.25 40.17
C ASN A 95 -29.07 -15.94 40.37
N ALA A 96 -29.63 -15.08 39.53
CA ALA A 96 -31.03 -14.65 39.61
C ALA A 96 -32.00 -15.70 39.04
N ILE A 97 -31.58 -16.48 38.02
CA ILE A 97 -32.42 -17.53 37.42
C ILE A 97 -32.74 -18.66 38.41
N PRO A 98 -31.77 -19.29 39.11
CA PRO A 98 -32.07 -20.39 40.03
C PRO A 98 -32.91 -19.95 41.23
N THR A 99 -32.67 -18.75 41.76
CA THR A 99 -33.43 -18.20 42.89
C THR A 99 -34.87 -17.84 42.52
N SER A 100 -35.10 -17.56 41.24
CA SER A 100 -36.44 -17.33 40.70
C SER A 100 -37.13 -18.61 40.21
N GLN A 101 -36.51 -19.78 40.27
CA GLN A 101 -37.12 -21.00 39.72
C GLN A 101 -38.18 -21.60 40.66
N ILE A 102 -39.30 -22.09 40.10
CA ILE A 102 -40.27 -22.92 40.83
C ILE A 102 -40.30 -24.30 40.16
N LEU A 103 -39.98 -25.35 40.93
CA LEU A 103 -39.91 -26.71 40.40
C LEU A 103 -41.26 -27.15 39.83
N GLY A 104 -41.25 -27.63 38.58
CA GLY A 104 -42.44 -28.12 37.87
C GLY A 104 -43.36 -27.05 37.29
N ILE A 105 -43.03 -25.76 37.43
CA ILE A 105 -43.82 -24.64 36.89
C ILE A 105 -42.96 -23.81 35.94
N ASN A 106 -43.39 -23.73 34.68
CA ASN A 106 -42.85 -22.75 33.74
C ASN A 106 -43.48 -21.38 34.03
N ARG A 107 -42.64 -20.43 34.47
CA ARG A 107 -43.10 -19.07 34.72
C ARG A 107 -43.51 -18.38 33.43
N VAL A 108 -44.51 -17.51 33.56
CA VAL A 108 -44.98 -16.65 32.49
C VAL A 108 -43.99 -15.49 32.30
N VAL A 109 -43.61 -15.24 31.06
CA VAL A 109 -42.70 -14.15 30.67
C VAL A 109 -43.51 -12.88 30.43
N LYS A 110 -43.01 -11.76 30.96
CA LYS A 110 -43.46 -10.40 30.62
C LYS A 110 -42.44 -9.81 29.66
N LEU A 111 -42.91 -9.28 28.52
CA LEU A 111 -42.10 -8.47 27.63
C LEU A 111 -42.44 -6.99 27.85
N GLU A 112 -41.44 -6.19 28.16
CA GLU A 112 -41.56 -4.73 28.11
C GLU A 112 -40.97 -4.28 26.78
N VAL A 113 -41.85 -3.76 25.92
CA VAL A 113 -41.47 -3.36 24.57
C VAL A 113 -41.50 -1.85 24.47
N VAL A 114 -40.38 -1.26 24.08
CA VAL A 114 -40.21 0.19 23.94
C VAL A 114 -39.71 0.49 22.53
N ILE A 115 -40.45 1.33 21.79
CA ILE A 115 -40.09 1.80 20.45
C ILE A 115 -39.80 3.29 20.53
N GLU A 116 -38.52 3.67 20.39
CA GLU A 116 -38.05 5.07 20.46
C GLU A 116 -38.62 5.85 21.68
N GLY A 117 -38.70 5.19 22.84
CA GLY A 117 -39.24 5.75 24.09
C GLY A 117 -40.75 5.57 24.30
N LYS A 118 -41.51 5.13 23.30
CA LYS A 118 -42.94 4.78 23.43
C LYS A 118 -43.09 3.34 23.89
N GLU A 119 -43.73 3.14 25.03
CA GLU A 119 -44.06 1.81 25.56
C GLU A 119 -45.23 1.18 24.81
N ILE A 120 -45.10 -0.11 24.45
CA ILE A 120 -46.15 -0.91 23.84
C ILE A 120 -46.75 -1.82 24.91
N THR A 121 -47.98 -1.49 25.32
CA THR A 121 -48.61 -2.10 26.50
C THR A 121 -49.13 -3.52 26.26
N HIS A 122 -49.49 -3.86 25.02
CA HIS A 122 -50.05 -5.15 24.67
C HIS A 122 -49.46 -5.66 23.36
N PHE A 123 -49.24 -6.97 23.25
CA PHE A 123 -48.84 -7.62 22.02
C PHE A 123 -49.55 -8.98 21.89
N LYS A 124 -49.67 -9.49 20.67
CA LYS A 124 -50.25 -10.80 20.38
C LYS A 124 -49.20 -11.91 20.34
N ASN A 125 -48.08 -11.63 19.70
CA ASN A 125 -46.97 -12.57 19.57
C ASN A 125 -45.66 -11.81 19.37
N PHE A 126 -44.59 -12.28 19.99
CA PHE A 126 -43.24 -11.82 19.72
C PHE A 126 -42.36 -13.03 19.40
N LYS A 127 -41.64 -12.95 18.28
CA LYS A 127 -40.65 -13.95 17.87
C LYS A 127 -39.32 -13.27 17.60
N LEU A 128 -38.24 -13.82 18.11
CA LEU A 128 -36.88 -13.33 17.93
C LEU A 128 -35.96 -14.51 17.62
N ASN A 129 -35.21 -14.42 16.53
CA ASN A 129 -34.17 -15.38 16.16
C ASN A 129 -32.82 -14.66 16.23
N GLN A 130 -31.91 -15.16 17.06
CA GLN A 130 -30.57 -14.62 17.25
C GLN A 130 -29.53 -15.64 16.79
N SER A 131 -28.44 -15.16 16.19
CA SER A 131 -27.36 -15.99 15.65
C SER A 131 -26.04 -15.27 15.79
N ALA A 132 -24.99 -15.99 16.17
CA ALA A 132 -23.62 -15.48 16.19
C ALA A 132 -23.05 -15.25 14.79
N VAL A 133 -23.67 -15.84 13.76
CA VAL A 133 -23.17 -15.86 12.36
C VAL A 133 -23.94 -14.90 11.45
N LYS A 134 -25.23 -14.72 11.72
CA LYS A 134 -26.20 -13.99 10.88
C LYS A 134 -26.84 -12.82 11.63
N HIS A 135 -27.40 -11.87 10.89
CA HIS A 135 -28.25 -10.84 11.48
C HIS A 135 -29.40 -11.46 12.27
N HIS A 136 -29.63 -10.96 13.48
CA HIS A 136 -30.81 -11.34 14.25
C HIS A 136 -32.03 -10.80 13.51
N ASN A 137 -33.16 -11.51 13.61
CA ASN A 137 -34.42 -11.04 13.07
C ASN A 137 -35.53 -11.20 14.10
N PHE A 138 -36.48 -10.28 14.10
CA PHE A 138 -37.63 -10.33 15.00
C PHE A 138 -38.93 -10.01 14.28
N SER A 139 -40.03 -10.46 14.87
CA SER A 139 -41.39 -10.08 14.50
C SER A 139 -42.23 -9.84 15.75
N LEU A 140 -42.88 -8.69 15.80
CA LEU A 140 -43.80 -8.28 16.85
C LEU A 140 -45.19 -8.05 16.24
N THR A 141 -46.17 -8.83 16.66
CA THR A 141 -47.56 -8.72 16.21
C THR A 141 -48.37 -8.00 17.27
N LEU A 142 -49.02 -6.89 16.91
CA LEU A 142 -49.89 -6.09 17.76
C LEU A 142 -51.35 -6.21 17.29
N ALA A 143 -52.29 -5.97 18.20
CA ALA A 143 -53.69 -5.83 17.83
C ALA A 143 -53.92 -4.45 17.15
N HIS A 144 -54.94 -4.36 16.30
CA HIS A 144 -55.33 -3.14 15.60
C HIS A 144 -55.55 -1.91 16.51
N ASP A 145 -55.90 -2.10 17.78
CA ASP A 145 -56.19 -1.04 18.75
C ASP A 145 -55.04 -0.74 19.74
N THR A 146 -53.90 -1.42 19.59
CA THR A 146 -52.80 -1.36 20.58
C THR A 146 -52.15 0.02 20.70
N LEU A 147 -52.21 0.86 19.66
CA LEU A 147 -51.52 2.15 19.62
C LEU A 147 -52.33 3.32 20.19
N GLY A 148 -53.55 3.06 20.68
CA GLY A 148 -54.48 4.04 21.24
C GLY A 148 -55.68 4.33 20.33
N GLY A 149 -55.48 4.30 19.01
CA GLY A 149 -56.52 4.34 17.98
C GLY A 149 -56.65 3.00 17.24
N THR A 150 -57.74 2.83 16.49
CA THR A 150 -57.92 1.69 15.58
C THR A 150 -57.10 1.89 14.31
N GLU A 151 -56.01 1.16 14.20
CA GLU A 151 -55.20 1.06 12.98
C GLU A 151 -55.87 0.15 11.95
N ASN A 152 -55.69 0.49 10.68
CA ASN A 152 -56.18 -0.29 9.54
C ASN A 152 -55.05 -0.45 8.50
N HIS A 153 -55.40 -0.81 7.26
CA HIS A 153 -54.43 -0.98 6.18
C HIS A 153 -53.63 0.29 5.80
N ASN A 154 -54.03 1.47 6.29
CA ASN A 154 -53.31 2.72 6.11
C ASN A 154 -52.12 2.90 7.07
N LEU A 155 -52.06 2.16 8.19
CA LEU A 155 -50.95 2.15 9.15
C LEU A 155 -50.55 3.56 9.66
N GLU A 156 -51.53 4.45 9.91
CA GLU A 156 -51.29 5.88 10.16
C GLU A 156 -50.32 6.14 11.32
N ASP A 157 -50.51 5.49 12.47
CA ASP A 157 -49.60 5.57 13.61
C ASP A 157 -48.44 4.59 13.48
N ALA A 158 -48.70 3.38 13.00
CA ALA A 158 -47.72 2.31 12.96
C ALA A 158 -46.53 2.62 12.03
N GLN A 159 -46.74 3.34 10.93
CA GLN A 159 -45.67 3.71 10.00
C GLN A 159 -44.57 4.57 10.65
N ASN A 160 -44.90 5.30 11.72
CA ASN A 160 -43.91 6.11 12.46
C ASN A 160 -42.84 5.27 13.17
N PHE A 161 -43.06 3.96 13.31
CA PHE A 161 -42.09 3.01 13.86
C PHE A 161 -41.07 2.53 12.84
N LEU A 162 -41.26 2.77 11.55
CA LEU A 162 -40.29 2.35 10.53
C LEU A 162 -38.94 3.06 10.73
N GLY A 163 -37.86 2.29 10.75
CA GLY A 163 -36.49 2.78 10.99
C GLY A 163 -36.17 3.11 12.45
N LYS A 164 -37.10 2.87 13.39
CA LYS A 164 -36.95 3.21 14.81
C LYS A 164 -36.27 2.12 15.62
N ARG A 165 -35.65 2.52 16.73
CA ARG A 165 -35.00 1.62 17.69
C ARG A 165 -36.07 0.91 18.52
N LEU A 166 -36.05 -0.42 18.50
CA LEU A 166 -36.83 -1.30 19.35
C LEU A 166 -35.96 -1.76 20.54
N THR A 167 -36.52 -1.77 21.73
CA THR A 167 -35.98 -2.46 22.90
C THR A 167 -37.03 -3.40 23.46
N VAL A 168 -36.67 -4.66 23.62
CA VAL A 168 -37.51 -5.69 24.23
C VAL A 168 -36.80 -6.19 25.48
N ILE A 169 -37.45 -6.07 26.63
CA ILE A 169 -36.92 -6.53 27.91
C ILE A 169 -37.71 -7.77 28.33
N PHE A 170 -37.02 -8.91 28.43
CA PHE A 170 -37.57 -10.16 28.94
C PHE A 170 -37.51 -10.15 30.46
N LYS A 171 -38.63 -10.41 31.13
CA LYS A 171 -38.75 -10.52 32.59
C LYS A 171 -39.69 -11.67 32.97
N TYR A 172 -39.62 -12.15 34.21
CA TYR A 172 -40.71 -12.97 34.77
C TYR A 172 -41.84 -12.08 35.28
N LYS A 173 -43.10 -12.46 35.00
CA LYS A 173 -44.28 -11.62 35.30
C LYS A 173 -44.53 -11.42 36.80
N ASP A 174 -44.10 -12.37 37.62
CA ASP A 174 -44.41 -12.48 39.04
C ASP A 174 -43.18 -12.27 39.95
N VAL A 175 -42.06 -11.80 39.39
CA VAL A 175 -40.83 -11.48 40.15
C VAL A 175 -40.43 -10.04 39.85
N THR A 176 -40.53 -9.15 40.84
CA THR A 176 -40.20 -7.72 40.70
C THR A 176 -38.70 -7.48 40.53
N ASP A 177 -37.86 -8.15 41.34
CA ASP A 177 -36.39 -8.06 41.28
C ASP A 177 -35.80 -9.37 40.71
N GLY A 178 -36.31 -9.77 39.55
CA GLY A 178 -35.96 -11.02 38.87
C GLY A 178 -34.86 -10.87 37.81
N PRO A 179 -34.42 -11.98 37.19
CA PRO A 179 -33.56 -11.93 36.01
C PRO A 179 -34.26 -11.18 34.87
N GLU A 180 -33.48 -10.42 34.10
CA GLU A 180 -33.96 -9.71 32.92
C GLU A 180 -33.00 -9.85 31.75
N ARG A 181 -33.45 -9.67 30.50
CA ARG A 181 -32.53 -9.58 29.36
C ARG A 181 -33.07 -8.62 28.33
N ASN A 182 -32.18 -7.79 27.78
CA ASN A 182 -32.51 -6.85 26.73
C ASN A 182 -32.20 -7.44 25.35
N PHE A 183 -33.09 -7.15 24.40
CA PHE A 183 -32.80 -7.20 22.98
C PHE A 183 -33.04 -5.82 22.37
N VAL A 184 -32.05 -5.32 21.63
CA VAL A 184 -32.11 -4.07 20.89
C VAL A 184 -32.08 -4.37 19.40
N GLY A 185 -33.01 -3.79 18.65
CA GLY A 185 -33.12 -3.97 17.20
C GLY A 185 -33.57 -2.70 16.49
N VAL A 186 -33.63 -2.78 15.17
CA VAL A 186 -34.16 -1.74 14.30
C VAL A 186 -35.34 -2.29 13.49
N ILE A 187 -36.46 -1.56 13.49
CA ILE A 187 -37.66 -1.94 12.74
C ILE A 187 -37.44 -1.58 11.26
N THR A 188 -37.43 -2.57 10.39
CA THR A 188 -37.22 -2.39 8.94
C THR A 188 -38.48 -2.60 8.11
N SER A 189 -39.55 -3.11 8.73
CA SER A 189 -40.83 -3.33 8.08
C SER A 189 -41.97 -3.12 9.07
N VAL A 190 -42.97 -2.36 8.62
CA VAL A 190 -44.27 -2.19 9.28
C VAL A 190 -45.32 -2.67 8.29
N GLY A 191 -46.21 -3.55 8.73
CA GLY A 191 -47.25 -4.11 7.87
C GLY A 191 -48.57 -4.32 8.60
N PHE A 192 -49.63 -4.49 7.80
CA PHE A 192 -50.95 -4.89 8.27
C PHE A 192 -51.23 -6.33 7.83
N SER A 193 -51.76 -7.16 8.71
CA SER A 193 -52.16 -8.54 8.42
C SER A 193 -53.56 -8.81 8.94
N GLN A 194 -54.41 -9.45 8.15
CA GLN A 194 -55.80 -9.72 8.51
C GLN A 194 -56.20 -11.13 8.09
N ASP A 195 -56.65 -11.93 9.05
CA ASP A 195 -57.07 -13.30 8.83
C ASP A 195 -58.54 -13.50 9.20
N LYS A 196 -59.29 -14.24 8.37
CA LYS A 196 -60.60 -14.85 8.70
C LYS A 196 -61.58 -13.94 9.47
N GLY A 197 -61.82 -12.73 8.99
CA GLY A 197 -62.78 -11.79 9.61
C GLY A 197 -62.30 -11.12 10.90
N SER A 198 -61.02 -11.27 11.27
CA SER A 198 -60.35 -10.49 12.30
C SER A 198 -60.37 -8.99 11.97
N LEU A 199 -60.33 -8.13 12.98
CA LEU A 199 -60.15 -6.68 12.83
C LEU A 199 -58.74 -6.28 12.36
N GLY A 200 -57.86 -7.26 12.14
CA GLY A 200 -56.49 -7.05 11.66
C GLY A 200 -55.46 -7.01 12.78
N ASN A 201 -54.20 -7.04 12.36
CA ASN A 201 -53.00 -7.02 13.19
C ASN A 201 -51.98 -6.07 12.55
N ILE A 202 -51.24 -5.37 13.40
CA ILE A 202 -50.05 -4.63 12.99
C ILE A 202 -48.87 -5.59 13.18
N VAL A 203 -48.02 -5.72 12.17
CA VAL A 203 -46.86 -6.59 12.19
C VAL A 203 -45.61 -5.76 11.99
N LEU A 204 -44.80 -5.65 13.04
CA LEU A 204 -43.50 -4.99 13.00
C LEU A 204 -42.44 -6.07 12.83
N LYS A 205 -41.59 -5.95 11.81
CA LYS A 205 -40.44 -6.84 11.60
C LYS A 205 -39.17 -6.01 11.51
N GLY A 206 -38.08 -6.61 11.92
CA GLY A 206 -36.80 -5.93 11.90
C GLY A 206 -35.65 -6.87 12.20
N TYR A 207 -34.47 -6.26 12.35
CA TYR A 207 -33.21 -6.96 12.52
C TYR A 207 -32.39 -6.38 13.67
N SER A 208 -31.30 -7.06 14.02
CA SER A 208 -30.23 -6.45 14.83
C SER A 208 -29.65 -5.21 14.14
N PRO A 209 -29.03 -4.27 14.90
CA PRO A 209 -28.39 -3.07 14.34
C PRO A 209 -27.33 -3.38 13.29
N THR A 210 -26.76 -4.58 13.29
CA THR A 210 -25.82 -5.05 12.27
C THR A 210 -26.37 -4.99 10.84
N ILE A 211 -27.70 -4.98 10.64
CA ILE A 211 -28.29 -4.79 9.31
C ILE A 211 -27.98 -3.40 8.72
N LEU A 212 -27.76 -2.39 9.58
CA LEU A 212 -27.41 -1.04 9.15
C LEU A 212 -25.98 -0.98 8.61
N LEU A 213 -25.13 -1.91 9.03
CA LEU A 213 -23.78 -2.10 8.48
C LEU A 213 -23.80 -2.87 7.15
N ASP A 214 -24.88 -3.59 6.85
CA ASP A 214 -25.04 -4.41 5.64
C ASP A 214 -25.96 -3.74 4.61
N ALA A 215 -25.82 -2.41 4.47
CA ALA A 215 -26.61 -1.60 3.58
C ALA A 215 -26.01 -1.55 2.16
N ALA A 216 -25.34 -0.45 1.80
CA ALA A 216 -24.70 -0.27 0.50
C ALA A 216 -23.22 -0.73 0.55
N THR A 217 -22.64 -1.02 -0.62
CA THR A 217 -21.21 -1.26 -0.73
C THR A 217 -20.44 0.04 -0.70
N HIS A 218 -19.23 0.00 -0.11
CA HIS A 218 -18.34 1.15 0.01
C HIS A 218 -16.97 0.83 -0.58
N ILE A 219 -16.26 1.88 -0.99
CA ILE A 219 -14.84 1.83 -1.31
C ILE A 219 -14.12 2.83 -0.41
N GLN A 220 -13.22 2.34 0.45
CA GLN A 220 -12.38 3.16 1.30
C GLN A 220 -11.09 2.43 1.69
N SER A 221 -10.15 3.17 2.27
CA SER A 221 -8.86 2.63 2.71
C SER A 221 -8.44 3.19 4.05
N PHE A 222 -7.72 2.37 4.81
CA PHE A 222 -7.20 2.69 6.12
C PHE A 222 -5.69 2.47 6.14
N GLY A 223 -4.96 3.39 6.80
CA GLY A 223 -3.50 3.34 6.88
C GLY A 223 -2.81 3.95 5.66
N GLY A 224 -1.80 3.27 5.12
CA GLY A 224 -1.03 3.67 3.94
C GLY A 224 0.06 4.71 4.23
N ALA A 225 -0.34 5.89 4.70
CA ALA A 225 0.58 6.94 5.11
C ALA A 225 1.37 6.56 6.37
N GLN A 226 0.67 5.91 7.30
CA GLN A 226 1.17 5.41 8.57
C GLN A 226 0.40 4.12 8.90
N LYS A 227 0.97 3.31 9.78
CA LYS A 227 0.25 2.15 10.31
C LYS A 227 -0.95 2.60 11.13
N ILE A 228 -1.99 1.77 11.15
CA ILE A 228 -3.22 2.03 11.89
C ILE A 228 -3.60 0.77 12.68
N SER A 229 -4.15 0.94 13.87
CA SER A 229 -4.59 -0.20 14.69
C SER A 229 -5.90 -0.79 14.16
N LEU A 230 -6.06 -2.11 14.24
CA LEU A 230 -7.30 -2.77 13.85
C LEU A 230 -8.50 -2.27 14.68
N ASN A 231 -8.25 -1.89 15.94
CA ASN A 231 -9.24 -1.24 16.80
C ASN A 231 -9.75 0.08 16.20
N SER A 232 -8.87 0.94 15.69
CA SER A 232 -9.29 2.23 15.11
C SER A 232 -10.10 2.03 13.83
N ILE A 233 -9.70 1.06 13.00
CA ILE A 233 -10.45 0.69 11.79
C ILE A 233 -11.85 0.23 12.15
N ALA A 234 -11.97 -0.75 13.04
CA ALA A 234 -13.27 -1.31 13.40
C ALA A 234 -14.18 -0.28 14.08
N ASP A 235 -13.64 0.56 14.98
CA ASP A 235 -14.40 1.64 15.62
C ASP A 235 -14.92 2.65 14.58
N GLN A 236 -14.06 3.10 13.67
CA GLN A 236 -14.45 4.02 12.59
C GLN A 236 -15.56 3.44 11.71
N VAL A 237 -15.39 2.20 11.21
CA VAL A 237 -16.34 1.56 10.31
C VAL A 237 -17.69 1.31 11.00
N ILE A 238 -17.69 0.90 12.26
CA ILE A 238 -18.93 0.69 13.02
C ILE A 238 -19.65 2.03 13.25
N GLN A 239 -18.92 3.10 13.58
CA GLN A 239 -19.49 4.44 13.76
C GLN A 239 -20.09 5.00 12.47
N GLU A 240 -19.42 4.82 11.34
CA GLU A 240 -19.90 5.23 10.01
C GLU A 240 -21.26 4.60 9.69
N GLY A 241 -21.42 3.29 9.94
CA GLY A 241 -22.66 2.58 9.61
C GLY A 241 -23.78 2.65 10.67
N LEU A 242 -23.47 2.74 11.97
CA LEU A 242 -24.50 2.81 13.02
C LEU A 242 -24.96 4.25 13.34
N GLY A 243 -24.20 5.27 12.95
CA GLY A 243 -24.67 6.66 12.95
C GLY A 243 -24.88 7.30 14.32
N GLY A 244 -23.90 7.17 15.23
CA GLY A 244 -23.91 7.79 16.58
C GLY A 244 -24.30 6.83 17.71
N SER A 245 -24.57 7.36 18.91
CA SER A 245 -24.69 6.58 20.16
C SER A 245 -26.03 5.86 20.37
N LYS A 246 -26.75 5.47 19.30
CA LYS A 246 -28.06 4.78 19.41
C LYS A 246 -27.95 3.29 19.70
N PHE A 247 -26.84 2.69 19.27
CA PHE A 247 -26.57 1.26 19.36
C PHE A 247 -25.19 1.05 19.95
N ASP A 248 -25.11 0.15 20.92
CA ASP A 248 -23.87 -0.09 21.65
C ASP A 248 -22.98 -1.08 20.90
N PHE A 249 -21.68 -0.83 20.94
CA PHE A 249 -20.68 -1.72 20.38
C PHE A 249 -19.38 -1.66 21.19
N ARG A 250 -18.58 -2.71 21.08
CA ARG A 250 -17.31 -2.93 21.76
C ARG A 250 -16.25 -3.37 20.75
N VAL A 251 -15.07 -2.76 20.85
CA VAL A 251 -13.93 -3.04 19.98
C VAL A 251 -12.70 -3.32 20.84
N ASP A 252 -12.21 -4.56 20.81
CA ASP A 252 -11.05 -5.03 21.59
C ASP A 252 -10.28 -6.11 20.81
N ALA A 253 -9.72 -5.73 19.66
CA ALA A 253 -8.90 -6.59 18.82
C ALA A 253 -7.64 -7.08 19.55
N GLN A 254 -7.29 -8.35 19.33
CA GLN A 254 -6.02 -8.95 19.78
C GLN A 254 -4.86 -8.55 18.87
N TYR A 255 -5.13 -8.48 17.57
CA TYR A 255 -4.16 -8.13 16.55
C TYR A 255 -3.81 -6.64 16.62
N GLY A 256 -2.54 -6.34 16.32
CA GLY A 256 -1.99 -5.00 16.46
C GLY A 256 -2.30 -4.08 15.28
N GLU A 257 -1.24 -3.56 14.67
CA GLU A 257 -1.33 -2.57 13.60
C GLU A 257 -1.26 -3.21 12.22
N VAL A 258 -2.02 -2.65 11.29
CA VAL A 258 -1.98 -2.95 9.86
C VAL A 258 -1.33 -1.80 9.10
N SER A 259 -0.61 -2.14 8.02
CA SER A 259 0.04 -1.13 7.18
C SER A 259 -0.94 -0.45 6.23
N TYR A 260 -1.83 -1.24 5.63
CA TYR A 260 -2.85 -0.80 4.71
C TYR A 260 -3.98 -1.84 4.70
N SER A 261 -5.22 -1.39 4.73
CA SER A 261 -6.40 -2.24 4.51
C SER A 261 -7.43 -1.46 3.72
N SER A 262 -8.10 -2.11 2.78
CA SER A 262 -9.14 -1.52 1.96
C SER A 262 -10.45 -2.28 2.14
N GLN A 263 -11.51 -1.51 2.35
CA GLN A 263 -12.89 -1.94 2.12
C GLN A 263 -13.17 -1.67 0.64
N TYR A 264 -13.32 -2.72 -0.17
CA TYR A 264 -13.41 -2.57 -1.63
C TYR A 264 -14.68 -3.23 -2.15
N GLU A 265 -15.63 -2.41 -2.62
CA GLU A 265 -16.93 -2.84 -3.17
C GLU A 265 -17.69 -3.80 -2.24
N GLU A 266 -17.61 -3.55 -0.94
CA GLU A 266 -18.23 -4.41 0.07
C GLU A 266 -18.92 -3.55 1.16
N THR A 267 -19.94 -4.11 1.81
CA THR A 267 -20.65 -3.44 2.92
C THR A 267 -19.76 -3.35 4.16
N HIS A 268 -20.08 -2.46 5.10
CA HIS A 268 -19.33 -2.37 6.35
C HIS A 268 -19.38 -3.69 7.14
N TYR A 269 -20.53 -4.36 7.14
CA TYR A 269 -20.68 -5.68 7.76
C TYR A 269 -19.76 -6.72 7.11
N ASN A 270 -19.77 -6.80 5.78
CA ASN A 270 -18.91 -7.73 5.04
C ASN A 270 -17.42 -7.47 5.32
N TYR A 271 -17.02 -6.20 5.33
CA TYR A 271 -15.66 -5.79 5.67
C TYR A 271 -15.26 -6.24 7.07
N LEU A 272 -16.07 -5.91 8.09
CA LEU A 272 -15.83 -6.27 9.48
C LEU A 272 -15.78 -7.79 9.69
N ALA A 273 -16.72 -8.53 9.11
CA ALA A 273 -16.75 -9.99 9.16
C ALA A 273 -15.50 -10.60 8.50
N ARG A 274 -15.10 -10.07 7.33
CA ARG A 274 -13.92 -10.51 6.60
C ARG A 274 -12.64 -10.26 7.38
N ILE A 275 -12.43 -9.04 7.88
CA ILE A 275 -11.20 -8.72 8.62
C ILE A 275 -11.15 -9.43 9.97
N ALA A 276 -12.30 -9.65 10.63
CA ALA A 276 -12.34 -10.41 11.87
C ALA A 276 -11.83 -11.84 11.65
N GLU A 277 -12.39 -12.56 10.67
CA GLU A 277 -11.90 -13.89 10.30
C GLU A 277 -10.43 -13.88 9.85
N ALA A 278 -10.05 -12.88 9.04
CA ALA A 278 -8.72 -12.83 8.45
C ALA A 278 -7.61 -12.61 9.51
N TYR A 279 -7.91 -11.90 10.61
CA TYR A 279 -7.00 -11.66 11.73
C TYR A 279 -7.26 -12.56 12.96
N GLY A 280 -8.28 -13.43 12.92
CA GLY A 280 -8.65 -14.32 14.01
C GLY A 280 -9.42 -13.65 15.16
N GLU A 281 -10.01 -12.49 14.91
CA GLU A 281 -10.89 -11.79 15.84
C GLU A 281 -12.31 -12.36 15.80
N GLN A 282 -13.09 -12.12 16.85
CA GLN A 282 -14.49 -12.51 16.92
C GLN A 282 -15.37 -11.33 16.51
N PHE A 283 -16.45 -11.59 15.77
CA PHE A 283 -17.41 -10.58 15.35
C PHE A 283 -18.83 -11.13 15.46
N PHE A 284 -19.61 -10.63 16.42
CA PHE A 284 -21.00 -11.07 16.64
C PHE A 284 -21.79 -10.05 17.45
N TYR A 285 -23.11 -10.13 17.35
CA TYR A 285 -24.03 -9.32 18.15
C TYR A 285 -24.64 -10.16 19.28
N ASP A 286 -24.55 -9.71 20.52
CA ASP A 286 -25.06 -10.48 21.67
C ASP A 286 -26.56 -10.25 21.96
N GLY A 287 -27.20 -9.38 21.16
CA GLY A 287 -28.58 -8.93 21.36
C GLY A 287 -28.69 -7.49 21.86
N GLU A 288 -27.64 -6.94 22.44
CA GLU A 288 -27.57 -5.57 22.96
C GLU A 288 -26.32 -4.83 22.49
N VAL A 289 -25.16 -5.51 22.48
CA VAL A 289 -23.86 -4.96 22.11
C VAL A 289 -23.28 -5.73 20.92
N LEU A 290 -22.76 -5.00 19.92
CA LEU A 290 -21.96 -5.56 18.83
C LEU A 290 -20.50 -5.69 19.26
N HIS A 291 -19.94 -6.89 19.18
CA HIS A 291 -18.56 -7.17 19.58
C HIS A 291 -17.67 -7.35 18.36
N PHE A 292 -16.51 -6.70 18.37
CA PHE A 292 -15.39 -6.94 17.45
C PHE A 292 -14.10 -7.14 18.25
N GLY A 293 -13.40 -8.26 18.06
CA GLY A 293 -12.15 -8.56 18.75
C GLY A 293 -12.22 -9.78 19.66
N LYS A 294 -11.64 -9.69 20.86
CA LYS A 294 -11.74 -10.73 21.90
C LYS A 294 -13.20 -10.99 22.27
N LEU A 295 -13.49 -12.25 22.60
CA LEU A 295 -14.70 -12.58 23.35
C LEU A 295 -14.80 -11.68 24.59
N PRO A 296 -16.01 -11.15 24.89
CA PRO A 296 -16.21 -10.40 26.12
C PRO A 296 -15.87 -11.26 27.34
N PRO A 297 -15.49 -10.66 28.49
CA PRO A 297 -15.24 -11.39 29.72
C PRO A 297 -16.41 -12.35 30.00
N GLN A 298 -16.13 -13.65 30.16
CA GLN A 298 -17.18 -14.63 30.38
C GLN A 298 -17.87 -14.39 31.73
N GLU A 299 -19.19 -14.29 31.69
CA GLU A 299 -20.06 -14.24 32.87
C GLU A 299 -20.11 -15.62 33.57
N GLU A 300 -20.71 -15.66 34.76
CA GLU A 300 -21.06 -16.94 35.40
C GLU A 300 -22.03 -17.73 34.51
N SER A 301 -21.85 -19.04 34.44
CA SER A 301 -22.64 -19.90 33.56
C SER A 301 -24.11 -19.95 34.00
N VAL A 302 -25.03 -19.79 33.04
CA VAL A 302 -26.45 -20.09 33.25
C VAL A 302 -26.64 -21.60 33.40
N LYS A 303 -27.33 -22.05 34.46
CA LYS A 303 -27.60 -23.48 34.68
C LYS A 303 -28.79 -23.98 33.86
N LEU A 304 -28.53 -24.93 32.97
CA LEU A 304 -29.51 -25.61 32.15
C LEU A 304 -29.66 -27.05 32.63
N ILE A 305 -30.84 -27.43 33.12
CA ILE A 305 -31.09 -28.71 33.76
C ILE A 305 -32.08 -29.51 32.89
N TYR A 306 -31.63 -30.66 32.38
CA TYR A 306 -32.46 -31.54 31.57
C TYR A 306 -33.70 -32.01 32.34
N GLY A 307 -34.87 -31.91 31.71
CA GLY A 307 -36.17 -32.24 32.30
C GLY A 307 -36.72 -31.17 33.24
N SER A 308 -36.01 -30.05 33.42
CA SER A 308 -36.47 -28.92 34.22
C SER A 308 -36.51 -27.62 33.42
N SER A 309 -35.35 -27.09 33.01
CA SER A 309 -35.25 -25.87 32.21
C SER A 309 -34.92 -26.13 30.73
N VAL A 310 -34.56 -27.37 30.39
CA VAL A 310 -34.26 -27.81 29.03
C VAL A 310 -34.87 -29.20 28.74
N THR A 311 -35.41 -29.38 27.54
CA THR A 311 -35.92 -30.66 27.00
C THR A 311 -35.39 -30.88 25.58
N ASP A 312 -35.62 -32.07 25.02
CA ASP A 312 -35.31 -32.40 23.61
C ASP A 312 -33.85 -32.14 23.22
N VAL A 313 -32.93 -32.42 24.16
CA VAL A 313 -31.50 -32.17 23.96
C VAL A 313 -30.92 -33.11 22.91
N GLN A 314 -30.32 -32.54 21.88
CA GLN A 314 -29.57 -33.24 20.85
C GLN A 314 -28.09 -32.85 20.92
N ILE A 315 -27.22 -33.86 21.00
CA ILE A 315 -25.77 -33.68 21.03
C ILE A 315 -25.20 -34.29 19.76
N THR A 316 -24.45 -33.50 19.00
CA THR A 316 -23.88 -33.90 17.70
C THR A 316 -22.37 -33.68 17.71
N MET A 317 -21.62 -34.74 17.37
CA MET A 317 -20.21 -34.64 17.02
C MET A 317 -20.07 -34.59 15.50
N GLN A 318 -19.25 -33.68 15.00
CA GLN A 318 -19.03 -33.49 13.57
C GLN A 318 -17.54 -33.55 13.26
N ALA A 319 -17.18 -34.27 12.20
CA ALA A 319 -15.83 -34.22 11.66
C ALA A 319 -15.71 -32.97 10.77
N GLN A 320 -14.76 -32.08 11.06
CA GLN A 320 -14.54 -30.82 10.33
C GLN A 320 -13.12 -30.75 9.75
N HIS A 321 -12.94 -29.98 8.67
CA HIS A 321 -11.58 -29.71 8.16
C HIS A 321 -10.90 -28.65 9.05
N VAL A 322 -10.06 -29.10 9.98
CA VAL A 322 -9.40 -28.28 11.01
C VAL A 322 -7.91 -28.02 10.72
N LYS A 323 -7.44 -28.26 9.49
CA LYS A 323 -6.03 -28.09 9.08
C LYS A 323 -5.85 -27.03 7.99
N PRO A 324 -6.20 -25.75 8.25
CA PRO A 324 -5.82 -24.67 7.33
C PRO A 324 -4.29 -24.56 7.31
N SER A 325 -3.73 -24.30 6.12
CA SER A 325 -2.31 -24.01 5.97
C SER A 325 -2.16 -22.76 5.13
N PHE A 326 -1.59 -21.71 5.70
CA PHE A 326 -1.43 -20.44 5.00
C PHE A 326 0.03 -20.13 4.68
N TYR A 327 0.25 -19.50 3.53
CA TYR A 327 1.52 -18.89 3.18
C TYR A 327 1.34 -17.44 2.76
N GLY A 328 2.42 -16.67 2.82
CA GLY A 328 2.50 -15.30 2.34
C GLY A 328 3.87 -15.00 1.76
N TYR A 329 4.05 -13.77 1.30
CA TYR A 329 5.33 -13.30 0.77
C TYR A 329 5.56 -11.85 1.18
N ASN A 330 6.62 -11.61 1.94
CA ASN A 330 7.08 -10.27 2.24
C ASN A 330 8.04 -9.80 1.13
N SER A 331 7.52 -8.98 0.22
CA SER A 331 8.30 -8.47 -0.90
C SER A 331 9.41 -7.49 -0.50
N SER A 332 9.30 -6.81 0.64
CA SER A 332 10.33 -5.86 1.11
C SER A 332 11.54 -6.57 1.70
N LYS A 333 11.38 -7.79 2.20
CA LYS A 333 12.47 -8.64 2.70
C LYS A 333 12.87 -9.77 1.75
N ASN A 334 12.11 -9.97 0.67
CA ASN A 334 12.18 -11.15 -0.19
C ASN A 334 12.08 -12.47 0.61
N GLU A 335 11.04 -12.59 1.43
CA GLU A 335 10.87 -13.70 2.36
C GLU A 335 9.52 -14.38 2.15
N LYS A 336 9.54 -15.71 1.99
CA LYS A 336 8.32 -16.52 2.04
C LYS A 336 7.90 -16.68 3.51
N LEU A 337 6.66 -16.33 3.80
CA LEU A 337 6.09 -16.44 5.14
C LEU A 337 5.28 -17.73 5.22
N THR A 338 5.58 -18.57 6.20
CA THR A 338 4.88 -19.82 6.50
C THR A 338 4.89 -20.04 8.00
N THR A 339 3.93 -20.81 8.50
CA THR A 339 3.90 -21.28 9.89
C THR A 339 3.72 -22.80 9.94
N GLY A 340 3.91 -23.39 11.11
CA GLY A 340 3.63 -24.80 11.37
C GLY A 340 2.14 -25.05 11.59
N ASP A 341 1.78 -26.24 12.07
CA ASP A 341 0.38 -26.57 12.35
C ASP A 341 -0.16 -25.74 13.54
N SER A 342 -1.36 -25.18 13.37
CA SER A 342 -2.09 -24.50 14.45
C SER A 342 -2.98 -25.51 15.16
N LYS A 343 -2.69 -25.80 16.43
CA LYS A 343 -3.55 -26.65 17.27
C LYS A 343 -4.49 -25.81 18.11
N ILE A 344 -5.77 -26.17 18.10
CA ILE A 344 -6.79 -25.59 18.98
C ILE A 344 -6.98 -26.52 20.17
N ASN A 345 -6.93 -25.96 21.37
CA ASN A 345 -7.12 -26.73 22.59
C ASN A 345 -8.61 -26.77 22.94
N HIS A 346 -9.09 -27.97 23.27
CA HIS A 346 -10.43 -28.19 23.83
C HIS A 346 -10.28 -28.84 25.21
N VAL A 347 -10.99 -28.31 26.19
CA VAL A 347 -11.08 -28.82 27.57
C VAL A 347 -12.15 -29.92 27.65
N SER A 348 -13.27 -29.78 26.95
CA SER A 348 -14.33 -30.78 26.83
C SER A 348 -13.81 -32.03 26.14
N ASP A 349 -13.89 -33.16 26.83
CA ASP A 349 -13.38 -34.44 26.33
C ASP A 349 -14.02 -34.85 24.99
N ILE A 350 -15.31 -34.53 24.80
CA ILE A 350 -16.05 -34.85 23.58
C ILE A 350 -15.59 -33.95 22.43
N ALA A 351 -15.47 -32.65 22.67
CA ALA A 351 -14.98 -31.71 21.67
C ALA A 351 -13.52 -32.01 21.28
N ARG A 352 -12.65 -32.31 22.26
CA ARG A 352 -11.27 -32.75 22.03
C ARG A 352 -11.22 -34.01 21.17
N ARG A 353 -12.05 -35.01 21.48
CA ARG A 353 -12.11 -36.25 20.70
C ARG A 353 -12.63 -36.00 19.28
N ALA A 354 -13.66 -35.17 19.10
CA ALA A 354 -14.16 -34.79 17.79
C ALA A 354 -13.10 -34.05 16.96
N TYR A 355 -12.32 -33.17 17.59
CA TYR A 355 -11.19 -32.48 16.97
C TYR A 355 -10.07 -33.45 16.55
N GLU A 356 -9.66 -34.37 17.44
CA GLU A 356 -8.66 -35.40 17.11
C GLU A 356 -9.11 -36.34 15.98
N ILE A 357 -10.40 -36.69 15.94
CA ILE A 357 -10.98 -37.46 14.83
C ILE A 357 -10.94 -36.61 13.56
N SER A 358 -11.33 -35.35 13.62
CA SER A 358 -11.27 -34.41 12.50
C SER A 358 -9.87 -34.32 11.89
N GLU A 359 -8.82 -34.23 12.72
CA GLU A 359 -7.42 -34.23 12.27
C GLU A 359 -6.99 -35.52 11.57
N LYS A 360 -7.57 -36.67 11.96
CA LYS A 360 -7.28 -38.00 11.40
C LYS A 360 -8.13 -38.28 10.15
N THR A 361 -9.34 -37.75 10.08
CA THR A 361 -10.25 -37.90 8.95
C THR A 361 -9.82 -37.01 7.79
N PHE A 362 -9.53 -35.73 8.07
CA PHE A 362 -9.10 -34.76 7.06
C PHE A 362 -7.60 -34.54 7.15
N THR A 363 -6.84 -35.42 6.50
CA THR A 363 -5.37 -35.41 6.57
C THR A 363 -4.71 -34.39 5.66
N THR A 364 -5.34 -34.03 4.54
CA THR A 364 -4.80 -33.08 3.56
C THR A 364 -4.85 -31.64 4.08
N PRO A 365 -3.71 -30.94 4.24
CA PRO A 365 -3.70 -29.53 4.60
C PRO A 365 -4.37 -28.67 3.53
N SER A 366 -5.15 -27.67 3.93
CA SER A 366 -5.73 -26.73 2.99
C SER A 366 -4.76 -25.58 2.73
N LEU A 367 -3.74 -25.83 1.89
CA LEU A 367 -2.71 -24.84 1.55
C LEU A 367 -3.28 -23.71 0.68
N ARG A 368 -3.30 -22.49 1.20
CA ARG A 368 -3.79 -21.29 0.48
C ARG A 368 -2.92 -20.08 0.80
N ILE A 369 -3.03 -19.04 -0.02
CA ILE A 369 -2.49 -17.73 0.33
C ILE A 369 -3.27 -17.20 1.54
N ALA A 370 -2.59 -16.59 2.51
CA ALA A 370 -3.26 -15.98 3.66
C ALA A 370 -4.30 -14.94 3.19
N PRO A 371 -5.44 -14.79 3.90
CA PRO A 371 -6.49 -13.83 3.56
C PRO A 371 -6.16 -12.38 3.97
N ILE A 372 -4.90 -12.10 4.29
CA ILE A 372 -4.40 -10.78 4.70
C ILE A 372 -3.11 -10.43 3.96
N LYS A 373 -2.74 -9.15 3.94
CA LYS A 373 -1.40 -8.73 3.53
C LYS A 373 -0.37 -8.97 4.66
N ALA A 374 0.06 -10.22 4.81
CA ALA A 374 1.04 -10.61 5.83
C ALA A 374 2.40 -9.91 5.63
N SER A 375 2.91 -9.31 6.70
CA SER A 375 4.24 -8.70 6.80
C SER A 375 5.22 -9.58 7.58
N SER A 376 4.72 -10.53 8.37
CA SER A 376 5.50 -11.44 9.22
C SER A 376 4.84 -12.83 9.31
N SER A 377 5.58 -13.83 9.77
CA SER A 377 5.03 -15.17 10.02
C SER A 377 4.02 -15.20 11.17
N MET A 378 4.05 -14.21 12.09
CA MET A 378 3.03 -14.07 13.14
C MET A 378 1.66 -13.72 12.54
N ASP A 379 1.63 -12.97 11.44
CA ASP A 379 0.39 -12.63 10.74
C ASP A 379 -0.24 -13.89 10.14
N ILE A 380 0.60 -14.74 9.54
CA ILE A 380 0.18 -16.04 9.02
C ILE A 380 -0.35 -16.94 10.14
N ASP A 381 0.34 -16.99 11.28
CA ASP A 381 -0.09 -17.77 12.45
C ASP A 381 -1.42 -17.29 13.02
N ALA A 382 -1.63 -15.97 13.11
CA ALA A 382 -2.90 -15.38 13.56
C ALA A 382 -4.06 -15.77 12.63
N SER A 383 -3.92 -15.57 11.32
CA SER A 383 -4.94 -15.98 10.34
C SER A 383 -5.22 -17.49 10.39
N GLN A 384 -4.17 -18.30 10.51
CA GLN A 384 -4.31 -19.76 10.51
C GLN A 384 -4.99 -20.26 11.78
N LYS A 385 -4.64 -19.71 12.95
CA LYS A 385 -5.32 -19.98 14.22
C LYS A 385 -6.78 -19.55 14.21
N GLY A 386 -7.09 -18.37 13.65
CA GLY A 386 -8.46 -17.90 13.47
C GLY A 386 -9.31 -18.88 12.65
N ALA A 387 -8.84 -19.21 11.44
CA ALA A 387 -9.53 -20.14 10.55
C ALA A 387 -9.67 -21.55 11.15
N ALA A 388 -8.63 -22.05 11.85
CA ALA A 388 -8.67 -23.34 12.53
C ALA A 388 -9.65 -23.31 13.71
N GLY A 389 -9.59 -22.26 14.54
CA GLY A 389 -10.42 -22.04 15.71
C GLY A 389 -11.90 -21.98 15.39
N SER A 390 -12.26 -21.23 14.34
CA SER A 390 -13.65 -21.14 13.90
C SER A 390 -14.21 -22.51 13.45
N LYS A 391 -13.44 -23.30 12.69
CA LYS A 391 -13.85 -24.67 12.29
C LYS A 391 -13.83 -25.67 13.45
N ALA A 392 -12.88 -25.51 14.37
CA ALA A 392 -12.78 -26.31 15.58
C ALA A 392 -13.97 -26.08 16.52
N SER A 393 -14.54 -24.86 16.54
CA SER A 393 -15.70 -24.53 17.37
C SER A 393 -16.93 -25.38 17.01
N SER A 394 -17.08 -25.81 15.75
CA SER A 394 -18.24 -26.56 15.24
C SER A 394 -18.10 -28.08 15.26
N VAL A 395 -17.03 -28.64 15.86
CA VAL A 395 -16.85 -30.10 15.96
C VAL A 395 -17.80 -30.76 16.96
N PHE A 396 -18.37 -29.95 17.87
CA PHE A 396 -19.31 -30.36 18.90
C PHE A 396 -20.42 -29.33 18.99
N VAL A 397 -21.65 -29.77 18.70
CA VAL A 397 -22.85 -28.92 18.69
C VAL A 397 -23.89 -29.57 19.60
N THR A 398 -24.45 -28.78 20.51
CA THR A 398 -25.56 -29.17 21.37
C THR A 398 -26.75 -28.26 21.11
N SER A 399 -27.91 -28.83 20.86
CA SER A 399 -29.16 -28.09 20.70
C SER A 399 -30.24 -28.63 21.62
N GLY A 400 -31.29 -27.85 21.85
CA GLY A 400 -32.44 -28.27 22.66
C GLY A 400 -33.52 -27.22 22.75
N THR A 401 -34.63 -27.59 23.39
CA THR A 401 -35.72 -26.68 23.75
C THR A 401 -35.51 -26.18 25.17
N THR A 402 -35.72 -24.90 25.42
CA THR A 402 -35.54 -24.30 26.75
C THR A 402 -36.73 -23.45 27.18
N THR A 403 -36.94 -23.38 28.49
CA THR A 403 -37.90 -22.48 29.14
C THR A 403 -37.23 -21.25 29.76
N VAL A 404 -35.91 -21.11 29.59
CA VAL A 404 -35.13 -19.95 30.05
C VAL A 404 -35.16 -18.85 28.99
N PRO A 405 -35.79 -17.68 29.23
CA PRO A 405 -35.94 -16.61 28.24
C PRO A 405 -34.73 -15.67 28.12
N PHE A 406 -33.65 -15.95 28.84
CA PHE A 406 -32.51 -15.03 28.99
C PHE A 406 -31.24 -15.48 28.26
N LEU A 407 -31.30 -16.58 27.49
CA LEU A 407 -30.17 -17.03 26.68
C LEU A 407 -29.94 -16.08 25.50
N TYR A 408 -28.69 -15.93 25.05
CA TYR A 408 -28.30 -15.06 23.95
C TYR A 408 -26.98 -15.55 23.31
N PRO A 409 -26.67 -15.18 22.04
CA PRO A 409 -25.39 -15.57 21.43
C PRO A 409 -24.19 -15.04 22.22
N GLY A 410 -23.26 -15.92 22.58
CA GLY A 410 -22.13 -15.62 23.46
C GLY A 410 -22.40 -15.88 24.95
N CYS A 411 -23.61 -16.29 25.34
CA CYS A 411 -23.93 -16.65 26.72
C CYS A 411 -23.24 -17.97 27.13
N PRO A 412 -22.44 -18.00 28.21
CA PRO A 412 -21.96 -19.25 28.78
C PRO A 412 -23.09 -19.96 29.56
N ALA A 413 -23.22 -21.27 29.37
CA ALA A 413 -24.23 -22.09 30.06
C ALA A 413 -23.67 -23.45 30.48
N ASP A 414 -23.94 -23.87 31.71
CA ASP A 414 -23.62 -25.22 32.19
C ASP A 414 -24.85 -26.10 31.98
N ILE A 415 -24.70 -27.18 31.22
CA ILE A 415 -25.79 -28.14 31.03
C ILE A 415 -25.61 -29.34 31.96
N GLU A 416 -26.67 -29.69 32.68
CA GLU A 416 -26.79 -30.91 33.45
C GLU A 416 -27.71 -31.90 32.74
N MET A 417 -27.21 -33.12 32.56
CA MET A 417 -27.91 -34.21 31.90
C MET A 417 -28.32 -35.26 32.92
N ARG A 418 -29.43 -35.95 32.64
CA ARG A 418 -29.92 -37.04 33.48
C ARG A 418 -28.92 -38.20 33.50
N LYS A 419 -28.66 -38.74 34.70
CA LYS A 419 -27.85 -39.94 34.89
C LYS A 419 -28.58 -41.18 34.37
N SER A 420 -27.84 -42.14 33.82
CA SER A 420 -28.40 -43.36 33.23
C SER A 420 -29.14 -44.24 34.24
N ASP A 421 -28.69 -44.22 35.49
CA ASP A 421 -29.08 -45.11 36.58
C ASP A 421 -30.05 -44.48 37.59
N SER A 422 -30.39 -43.20 37.45
CA SER A 422 -31.23 -42.48 38.40
C SER A 422 -32.06 -41.37 37.75
N ASN A 423 -32.98 -40.80 38.53
CA ASN A 423 -33.74 -39.61 38.14
C ASN A 423 -32.96 -38.30 38.39
N GLN A 424 -31.71 -38.37 38.86
CA GLN A 424 -30.90 -37.20 39.13
C GLN A 424 -30.19 -36.71 37.87
N THR A 425 -29.92 -35.40 37.80
CA THR A 425 -29.02 -34.82 36.82
C THR A 425 -27.60 -34.72 37.37
N SER A 426 -26.63 -34.62 36.48
CA SER A 426 -25.25 -34.27 36.80
C SER A 426 -24.68 -33.37 35.71
N TYR A 427 -23.72 -32.53 36.08
CA TYR A 427 -22.97 -31.71 35.14
C TYR A 427 -22.46 -32.53 33.97
N PHE A 428 -22.69 -32.04 32.75
CA PHE A 428 -22.24 -32.65 31.52
C PHE A 428 -21.09 -31.84 30.90
N THR A 429 -21.34 -30.60 30.50
CA THR A 429 -20.32 -29.72 29.92
C THR A 429 -20.72 -28.25 30.01
N LYS A 430 -19.75 -27.36 29.87
CA LYS A 430 -19.96 -25.93 29.65
C LYS A 430 -20.14 -25.65 28.16
N LEU A 431 -21.19 -24.91 27.84
CA LEU A 431 -21.64 -24.54 26.50
C LEU A 431 -21.53 -23.04 26.29
N LEU A 432 -21.36 -22.62 25.04
CA LEU A 432 -21.48 -21.24 24.60
C LEU A 432 -22.59 -21.18 23.56
N ILE A 433 -23.66 -20.45 23.88
CA ILE A 433 -24.82 -20.33 22.98
C ILE A 433 -24.39 -19.61 21.71
N THR A 434 -24.70 -20.18 20.55
CA THR A 434 -24.43 -19.58 19.23
C THR A 434 -25.68 -19.14 18.52
N GLU A 435 -26.80 -19.86 18.72
CA GLU A 435 -28.10 -19.48 18.20
C GLU A 435 -29.18 -19.65 19.26
N VAL A 436 -30.17 -18.78 19.24
CA VAL A 436 -31.35 -18.91 20.09
C VAL A 436 -32.58 -18.33 19.42
N THR A 437 -33.69 -19.04 19.52
CA THR A 437 -35.01 -18.55 19.14
C THR A 437 -35.83 -18.34 20.39
N HIS A 438 -36.59 -17.25 20.41
CA HIS A 438 -37.50 -16.88 21.48
C HIS A 438 -38.88 -16.66 20.87
N GLU A 439 -39.90 -17.30 21.41
CA GLU A 439 -41.30 -17.06 21.04
C GLU A 439 -42.13 -16.86 22.30
N VAL A 440 -42.83 -15.73 22.39
CA VAL A 440 -43.69 -15.36 23.52
C VAL A 440 -45.06 -14.96 23.00
N ASP A 441 -46.10 -15.61 23.51
CA ASP A 441 -47.49 -15.29 23.15
C ASP A 441 -48.10 -14.17 24.03
N ALA A 442 -49.33 -13.76 23.71
CA ALA A 442 -50.07 -12.74 24.46
C ALA A 442 -50.29 -13.06 25.95
N ARG A 443 -50.28 -14.35 26.32
CA ARG A 443 -50.44 -14.80 27.70
C ARG A 443 -49.11 -14.82 28.46
N GLY A 444 -47.99 -14.71 27.74
CA GLY A 444 -46.63 -14.77 28.22
C GLY A 444 -46.06 -16.19 28.28
N TYR A 445 -46.67 -17.16 27.58
CA TYR A 445 -46.05 -18.47 27.43
C TYR A 445 -44.83 -18.35 26.53
N TYR A 446 -43.69 -18.80 27.05
CA TYR A 446 -42.41 -18.77 26.36
C TYR A 446 -42.04 -20.16 25.84
N THR A 447 -41.54 -20.21 24.61
CA THR A 447 -40.84 -21.36 24.05
C THR A 447 -39.55 -20.86 23.42
N GLY A 448 -38.43 -21.50 23.76
CA GLY A 448 -37.15 -21.21 23.12
C GLY A 448 -36.46 -22.45 22.61
N ASN A 449 -35.67 -22.29 21.55
CA ASN A 449 -34.72 -23.30 21.08
C ASN A 449 -33.33 -22.69 21.06
N PHE A 450 -32.31 -23.47 21.36
CA PHE A 450 -30.93 -23.01 21.30
C PHE A 450 -30.04 -23.98 20.55
N GLU A 451 -28.95 -23.45 20.00
CA GLU A 451 -27.78 -24.17 19.55
C GLU A 451 -26.55 -23.61 20.26
N ALA A 452 -25.63 -24.48 20.64
CA ALA A 452 -24.45 -24.12 21.38
C ALA A 452 -23.25 -25.00 21.03
N ILE A 453 -22.07 -24.42 21.19
CA ILE A 453 -20.78 -25.10 21.02
C ILE A 453 -20.09 -25.28 22.39
N ALA A 454 -18.95 -25.96 22.42
CA ALA A 454 -18.12 -26.01 23.61
C ALA A 454 -17.53 -24.61 23.92
N ALA A 455 -17.67 -24.13 25.16
CA ALA A 455 -17.30 -22.75 25.54
C ALA A 455 -15.80 -22.47 25.68
N ASP A 456 -14.98 -23.49 25.50
CA ASP A 456 -13.58 -23.57 25.92
C ASP A 456 -12.58 -23.40 24.77
N SER A 457 -13.06 -23.41 23.52
CA SER A 457 -12.21 -23.20 22.35
C SER A 457 -11.67 -21.77 22.26
N GLY A 458 -12.40 -20.80 22.82
CA GLY A 458 -12.11 -19.37 22.69
C GLY A 458 -12.51 -18.76 21.34
N TYR A 459 -13.17 -19.54 20.47
CA TYR A 459 -13.63 -19.12 19.15
C TYR A 459 -15.13 -19.36 18.98
N ILE A 460 -15.74 -18.56 18.12
CA ILE A 460 -17.13 -18.74 17.67
C ILE A 460 -17.15 -19.12 16.18
N PRO A 461 -18.28 -19.65 15.68
CA PRO A 461 -18.45 -19.89 14.26
C PRO A 461 -18.35 -18.59 13.46
N ARG A 462 -17.62 -18.65 12.34
CA ARG A 462 -17.31 -17.50 11.49
C ARG A 462 -18.59 -16.86 10.93
N PRO A 463 -18.72 -15.51 10.95
CA PRO A 463 -19.80 -14.80 10.26
C PRO A 463 -19.80 -15.00 8.73
N GLU A 464 -20.97 -14.90 8.12
CA GLU A 464 -21.10 -14.96 6.66
C GLU A 464 -20.50 -13.71 6.00
N PHE A 465 -19.61 -13.90 5.01
CA PHE A 465 -19.05 -12.83 4.19
C PHE A 465 -18.52 -13.34 2.86
N GLU A 466 -18.49 -12.45 1.87
CA GLU A 466 -17.90 -12.65 0.56
C GLU A 466 -16.52 -11.96 0.47
N SER A 467 -15.58 -12.58 -0.24
CA SER A 467 -14.24 -11.98 -0.40
C SER A 467 -14.24 -11.01 -1.59
N PRO A 468 -13.90 -9.72 -1.38
CA PRO A 468 -13.84 -8.74 -2.46
C PRO A 468 -12.72 -9.07 -3.42
N LYS A 469 -12.90 -8.70 -4.69
CA LYS A 469 -11.90 -8.83 -5.75
C LYS A 469 -11.65 -7.47 -6.36
N ALA A 470 -10.42 -7.00 -6.26
CA ALA A 470 -10.02 -5.72 -6.81
C ALA A 470 -9.55 -5.86 -8.26
N ASP A 471 -10.17 -5.09 -9.14
CA ASP A 471 -9.77 -4.93 -10.54
C ASP A 471 -8.69 -3.88 -10.70
N ALA A 472 -8.00 -3.90 -11.85
CA ALA A 472 -6.99 -2.90 -12.17
C ALA A 472 -7.60 -1.49 -12.26
N GLN A 473 -6.93 -0.51 -11.66
CA GLN A 473 -7.42 0.86 -11.52
C GLN A 473 -6.34 1.88 -11.87
N PHE A 474 -6.75 3.10 -12.22
CA PHE A 474 -5.83 4.22 -12.30
C PHE A 474 -5.52 4.78 -10.90
N ALA A 475 -4.31 5.30 -10.75
CA ALA A 475 -3.90 6.05 -9.59
C ALA A 475 -2.88 7.10 -9.98
N LYS A 476 -2.73 8.13 -9.15
CA LYS A 476 -1.73 9.17 -9.30
C LYS A 476 -0.57 8.92 -8.35
N VAL A 477 0.66 9.06 -8.83
CA VAL A 477 1.85 8.96 -7.97
C VAL A 477 1.96 10.21 -7.09
N ILE A 478 1.99 10.01 -5.77
CA ILE A 478 2.08 11.08 -4.77
C ILE A 478 3.49 11.19 -4.18
N SER A 479 4.21 10.07 -4.09
CA SER A 479 5.61 10.06 -3.64
C SER A 479 6.39 8.92 -4.26
N ASN A 480 7.61 9.19 -4.71
CA ASN A 480 8.59 8.19 -5.12
C ASN A 480 9.83 8.15 -4.20
N THR A 481 9.77 8.86 -3.05
CA THR A 481 10.82 8.85 -2.04
C THR A 481 10.64 7.65 -1.11
N ASP A 482 10.99 6.46 -1.60
CA ASP A 482 10.88 5.21 -0.84
C ASP A 482 11.85 5.17 0.35
N PRO A 483 11.36 5.10 1.61
CA PRO A 483 12.22 5.05 2.79
C PRO A 483 13.18 3.85 2.83
N MET A 484 12.84 2.76 2.13
CA MET A 484 13.67 1.55 2.06
C MET A 484 14.54 1.51 0.79
N ASN A 485 14.43 2.51 -0.08
CA ASN A 485 15.17 2.60 -1.34
C ASN A 485 15.04 1.32 -2.21
N GLN A 486 13.80 0.85 -2.40
CA GLN A 486 13.46 -0.36 -3.17
C GLN A 486 12.75 -0.05 -4.49
N GLY A 487 12.70 1.23 -4.91
CA GLY A 487 12.02 1.65 -6.13
C GLY A 487 10.49 1.54 -6.04
N ARG A 488 9.93 1.63 -4.83
CA ARG A 488 8.48 1.68 -4.60
C ARG A 488 7.95 3.10 -4.72
N VAL A 489 6.64 3.22 -4.95
CA VAL A 489 5.95 4.50 -4.98
C VAL A 489 4.71 4.47 -4.07
N GLN A 490 4.31 5.61 -3.53
CA GLN A 490 2.98 5.82 -2.96
C GLN A 490 2.09 6.44 -4.03
N VAL A 491 0.87 5.91 -4.13
CA VAL A 491 -0.13 6.37 -5.08
C VAL A 491 -1.40 6.78 -4.34
N GLN A 492 -2.23 7.58 -5.00
CA GLN A 492 -3.58 7.91 -4.57
C GLN A 492 -4.55 7.46 -5.67
N PHE A 493 -5.47 6.56 -5.31
CA PHE A 493 -6.54 6.14 -6.21
C PHE A 493 -7.61 7.23 -6.35
N ASP A 494 -8.39 7.19 -7.43
CA ASP A 494 -9.40 8.24 -7.71
C ASP A 494 -10.50 8.35 -6.64
N TRP A 495 -10.79 7.25 -5.93
CA TRP A 495 -11.75 7.22 -4.82
C TRP A 495 -11.14 7.64 -3.47
N GLN A 496 -9.82 7.79 -3.37
CA GLN A 496 -9.17 8.32 -2.16
C GLN A 496 -9.20 9.86 -2.18
N GLN A 497 -9.40 10.48 -1.01
CA GLN A 497 -9.50 11.93 -0.87
C GLN A 497 -8.53 12.46 0.20
N GLY A 498 -8.16 13.73 0.08
CA GLY A 498 -7.36 14.41 1.11
C GLY A 498 -6.00 13.75 1.38
N GLN A 499 -5.82 13.21 2.59
CA GLN A 499 -4.56 12.58 3.03
C GLN A 499 -4.48 11.09 2.74
N ASP A 500 -5.58 10.48 2.29
CA ASP A 500 -5.66 9.04 2.03
C ASP A 500 -4.86 8.69 0.78
N LYS A 501 -4.02 7.66 0.92
CA LYS A 501 -3.08 7.19 -0.10
C LYS A 501 -2.67 5.77 0.22
N SER A 502 -2.14 5.07 -0.77
CA SER A 502 -1.54 3.76 -0.56
C SER A 502 -0.30 3.86 0.33
N GLU A 503 0.10 2.71 0.87
CA GLU A 503 1.49 2.53 1.31
C GLU A 503 2.47 2.53 0.12
N PHE A 504 3.77 2.41 0.39
CA PHE A 504 4.77 2.22 -0.67
C PHE A 504 4.60 0.86 -1.34
N ILE A 505 4.15 0.89 -2.60
CA ILE A 505 3.84 -0.28 -3.42
C ILE A 505 4.90 -0.50 -4.50
N ARG A 506 5.10 -1.76 -4.89
CA ARG A 506 6.10 -2.13 -5.89
C ARG A 506 5.72 -1.63 -7.28
N VAL A 507 6.72 -1.35 -8.10
CA VAL A 507 6.58 -1.01 -9.51
C VAL A 507 7.03 -2.21 -10.35
N MET A 508 6.15 -2.67 -11.24
CA MET A 508 6.48 -3.65 -12.27
C MET A 508 7.35 -3.00 -13.35
N THR A 509 8.34 -3.73 -13.84
CA THR A 509 9.25 -3.28 -14.89
C THR A 509 9.40 -4.39 -15.95
N PRO A 510 9.67 -4.07 -17.22
CA PRO A 510 9.84 -5.08 -18.28
C PRO A 510 10.91 -6.13 -17.98
N ASP A 511 11.97 -5.75 -17.28
CA ASP A 511 13.04 -6.66 -16.86
C ASP A 511 13.60 -6.22 -15.50
N ALA A 512 13.65 -7.15 -14.55
CA ALA A 512 14.16 -6.92 -13.20
C ALA A 512 15.01 -8.10 -12.72
N GLY A 513 16.08 -7.84 -11.98
CA GLY A 513 16.82 -8.88 -11.29
C GLY A 513 18.15 -8.42 -10.70
N SER A 514 19.03 -9.40 -10.48
CA SER A 514 20.39 -9.24 -9.97
C SER A 514 21.33 -10.23 -10.65
N SER A 515 22.64 -9.99 -10.57
CA SER A 515 23.71 -10.89 -11.00
C SER A 515 24.99 -10.62 -10.21
N ASP A 516 26.00 -11.48 -10.35
CA ASP A 516 27.32 -11.31 -9.70
C ASP A 516 28.01 -9.98 -10.04
N LYS A 517 27.63 -9.34 -11.15
CA LYS A 517 28.17 -8.05 -11.59
C LYS A 517 27.25 -6.87 -11.26
N VAL A 518 25.94 -7.12 -11.09
CA VAL A 518 24.93 -6.08 -10.87
C VAL A 518 23.97 -6.56 -9.78
N ASN A 519 24.28 -6.19 -8.53
CA ASN A 519 23.55 -6.68 -7.35
C ASN A 519 22.13 -6.10 -7.21
N LYS A 520 21.88 -4.89 -7.73
CA LYS A 520 20.58 -4.20 -7.70
C LYS A 520 20.33 -3.52 -9.05
N ASN A 521 19.05 -3.38 -9.42
CA ASN A 521 18.62 -2.67 -10.63
C ASN A 521 19.20 -3.22 -11.94
N ARG A 522 19.47 -4.53 -12.02
CA ARG A 522 19.75 -5.18 -13.32
C ARG A 522 18.43 -5.25 -14.11
N GLY A 523 18.45 -4.74 -15.34
CA GLY A 523 17.27 -4.69 -16.21
C GLY A 523 16.84 -3.25 -16.46
N PHE A 524 15.53 -3.02 -16.58
CA PHE A 524 14.96 -1.70 -16.84
C PHE A 524 14.60 -1.02 -15.52
N MET A 525 15.14 0.19 -15.29
CA MET A 525 14.87 0.97 -14.08
C MET A 525 14.38 2.36 -14.47
N ALA A 526 13.07 2.55 -14.45
CA ALA A 526 12.41 3.85 -14.56
C ALA A 526 11.27 3.89 -13.54
N ILE A 527 11.48 4.58 -12.43
CA ILE A 527 10.47 4.73 -11.38
C ILE A 527 9.56 5.91 -11.78
N PRO A 528 8.22 5.74 -11.75
CA PRO A 528 7.29 6.82 -11.99
C PRO A 528 7.56 8.05 -11.14
N GLU A 529 7.37 9.24 -11.72
CA GLU A 529 7.58 10.52 -11.07
C GLU A 529 6.32 11.00 -10.35
N VAL A 530 6.50 11.87 -9.35
CA VAL A 530 5.37 12.48 -8.63
C VAL A 530 4.50 13.26 -9.62
N GLY A 531 3.20 12.94 -9.65
CA GLY A 531 2.24 13.52 -10.58
C GLY A 531 1.86 12.60 -11.74
N ASP A 532 2.64 11.56 -12.02
CA ASP A 532 2.35 10.61 -13.10
C ASP A 532 1.07 9.81 -12.82
N GLN A 533 0.31 9.55 -13.88
CA GLN A 533 -0.78 8.59 -13.85
C GLN A 533 -0.23 7.19 -14.12
N VAL A 534 -0.61 6.24 -13.27
CA VAL A 534 -0.20 4.84 -13.36
C VAL A 534 -1.42 3.93 -13.35
N ILE A 535 -1.28 2.73 -13.91
CA ILE A 535 -2.21 1.63 -13.64
C ILE A 535 -1.69 0.81 -12.47
N VAL A 536 -2.57 0.55 -11.52
CA VAL A 536 -2.34 -0.31 -10.36
C VAL A 536 -3.16 -1.58 -10.53
N ASN A 537 -2.56 -2.72 -10.22
CA ASN A 537 -3.24 -4.01 -10.13
C ASN A 537 -2.97 -4.64 -8.76
N PHE A 538 -3.67 -5.72 -8.45
CA PHE A 538 -3.75 -6.28 -7.11
C PHE A 538 -3.28 -7.74 -7.14
N VAL A 539 -2.26 -8.07 -6.36
CA VAL A 539 -1.73 -9.45 -6.32
C VAL A 539 -2.82 -10.39 -5.81
N HIS A 540 -3.17 -11.40 -6.61
CA HIS A 540 -4.30 -12.30 -6.37
C HIS A 540 -5.67 -11.59 -6.28
N GLN A 541 -5.83 -10.43 -6.92
CA GLN A 541 -7.05 -9.59 -6.83
C GLN A 541 -7.38 -9.15 -5.39
N HIS A 542 -6.41 -9.18 -4.48
CA HIS A 542 -6.64 -8.81 -3.08
C HIS A 542 -6.50 -7.27 -2.91
N PRO A 543 -7.53 -6.56 -2.42
CA PRO A 543 -7.52 -5.09 -2.31
C PRO A 543 -6.31 -4.53 -1.54
N ASP A 544 -5.87 -5.24 -0.50
CA ASP A 544 -4.70 -4.84 0.32
C ASP A 544 -3.33 -5.16 -0.33
N ARG A 545 -3.29 -5.64 -1.59
CA ARG A 545 -2.04 -6.00 -2.28
C ARG A 545 -1.80 -5.24 -3.59
N PRO A 546 -1.89 -3.90 -3.61
CA PRO A 546 -1.64 -3.12 -4.80
C PRO A 546 -0.17 -3.16 -5.26
N PHE A 547 0.04 -3.10 -6.57
CA PHE A 547 1.32 -2.85 -7.22
C PHE A 547 1.11 -2.08 -8.53
N VAL A 548 2.06 -1.22 -8.90
CA VAL A 548 2.01 -0.48 -10.17
C VAL A 548 2.38 -1.41 -11.32
N MET A 549 1.52 -1.51 -12.33
CA MET A 549 1.82 -2.22 -13.58
C MET A 549 2.66 -1.40 -14.55
N GLY A 550 2.45 -0.08 -14.58
CA GLY A 550 3.17 0.84 -15.46
C GLY A 550 2.55 2.23 -15.51
N GLY A 551 3.26 3.18 -16.11
CA GLY A 551 2.73 4.51 -16.41
C GLY A 551 1.69 4.48 -17.53
N MET A 552 0.68 5.34 -17.45
CA MET A 552 -0.34 5.51 -18.48
C MET A 552 -0.43 6.96 -18.91
N PHE A 553 -0.26 7.19 -20.21
CA PHE A 553 -0.47 8.52 -20.78
C PHE A 553 -1.95 8.92 -20.75
N HIS A 554 -2.21 10.18 -20.42
CA HIS A 554 -3.51 10.82 -20.59
C HIS A 554 -3.38 12.01 -21.56
N GLY A 555 -4.51 12.63 -21.96
CA GLY A 555 -4.53 13.69 -22.97
C GLY A 555 -3.75 14.98 -22.64
N GLY A 556 -3.19 15.10 -21.42
CA GLY A 556 -2.34 16.22 -21.02
C GLY A 556 -0.84 15.96 -21.17
N ILE A 557 -0.42 14.70 -21.28
CA ILE A 557 1.01 14.31 -21.35
C ILE A 557 1.33 13.37 -22.52
N GLY A 558 0.33 12.69 -23.08
CA GLY A 558 0.49 11.79 -24.21
C GLY A 558 0.57 12.55 -25.53
N ALA A 559 1.63 12.29 -26.29
CA ALA A 559 1.73 12.65 -27.70
C ALA A 559 2.05 11.38 -28.50
N GLY A 560 1.27 11.12 -29.56
CA GLY A 560 1.56 10.01 -30.48
C GLY A 560 2.82 10.28 -31.31
N GLY A 561 3.37 9.25 -31.96
CA GLY A 561 4.60 9.34 -32.76
C GLY A 561 4.49 10.14 -34.08
N GLY A 562 3.58 11.11 -34.17
CA GLY A 562 3.25 11.87 -35.39
C GLY A 562 2.21 11.17 -36.29
N ALA A 563 1.93 11.76 -37.45
CA ALA A 563 0.84 11.32 -38.36
C ALA A 563 0.95 9.86 -38.83
N ASN A 564 2.18 9.34 -38.98
CA ASN A 564 2.45 7.95 -39.36
C ASN A 564 2.95 7.08 -38.20
N ASN A 565 2.93 7.62 -36.97
CA ASN A 565 3.60 7.01 -35.83
C ASN A 565 5.09 6.70 -36.15
N ASP A 566 5.82 7.64 -36.75
CA ASP A 566 7.22 7.49 -37.16
C ASP A 566 8.22 7.69 -36.01
N ILE A 567 7.84 8.42 -34.97
CA ILE A 567 8.72 8.76 -33.84
C ILE A 567 8.51 7.81 -32.66
N LYS A 568 9.61 7.23 -32.17
CA LYS A 568 9.68 6.41 -30.94
C LYS A 568 10.81 6.94 -30.09
N SER A 569 10.59 7.08 -28.79
CA SER A 569 11.63 7.63 -27.94
C SER A 569 11.61 7.11 -26.52
N LEU A 570 12.77 7.20 -25.87
CA LEU A 570 12.96 7.11 -24.44
C LEU A 570 13.42 8.49 -23.97
N SER A 571 12.59 9.15 -23.16
CA SER A 571 12.88 10.48 -22.63
C SER A 571 12.87 10.44 -21.11
N SER A 572 13.90 11.02 -20.50
CA SER A 572 14.02 11.16 -19.04
C SER A 572 13.47 12.50 -18.56
N ARG A 573 13.18 12.63 -17.25
CA ARG A 573 12.70 13.88 -16.64
C ARG A 573 13.60 15.10 -16.91
N SER A 574 14.91 14.92 -17.03
CA SER A 574 15.86 16.01 -17.30
C SER A 574 15.99 16.37 -18.78
N GLY A 575 15.29 15.68 -19.68
CA GLY A 575 15.33 15.95 -21.12
C GLY A 575 16.36 15.14 -21.92
N ASN A 576 17.11 14.22 -21.30
CA ASN A 576 17.93 13.28 -22.08
C ASN A 576 17.01 12.37 -22.90
N LYS A 577 17.35 12.16 -24.17
CA LYS A 577 16.49 11.48 -25.13
C LYS A 577 17.27 10.55 -26.07
N LEU A 578 16.74 9.34 -26.25
CA LEU A 578 17.04 8.47 -27.38
C LEU A 578 15.79 8.42 -28.28
N GLU A 579 15.92 8.78 -29.54
CA GLU A 579 14.83 8.87 -30.51
C GLU A 579 15.15 8.04 -31.76
N LEU A 580 14.16 7.29 -32.23
CA LEU A 580 14.15 6.56 -33.48
C LEU A 580 13.06 7.18 -34.37
N ASN A 581 13.44 7.54 -35.59
CA ASN A 581 12.53 8.04 -36.61
C ASN A 581 12.52 7.04 -37.77
N ASP A 582 11.46 6.24 -37.85
CA ASP A 582 11.32 5.17 -38.85
C ASP A 582 11.06 5.72 -40.25
N GLY A 583 10.39 6.87 -40.37
CA GLY A 583 10.16 7.52 -41.66
C GLY A 583 11.46 8.00 -42.31
N ALA A 584 12.43 8.43 -41.50
CA ALA A 584 13.77 8.82 -41.97
C ALA A 584 14.80 7.67 -41.88
N GLY A 585 14.50 6.56 -41.20
CA GLY A 585 15.47 5.52 -40.86
C GLY A 585 16.62 6.01 -39.95
N SER A 586 16.36 7.02 -39.12
CA SER A 586 17.40 7.76 -38.37
C SER A 586 17.33 7.51 -36.86
N VAL A 587 18.46 7.68 -36.17
CA VAL A 587 18.59 7.55 -34.71
C VAL A 587 19.26 8.79 -34.14
N PHE A 588 18.71 9.33 -33.06
CA PHE A 588 19.19 10.54 -32.41
C PHE A 588 19.32 10.36 -30.89
N LEU A 589 20.53 10.55 -30.37
CA LEU A 589 20.82 10.58 -28.94
C LEU A 589 21.21 11.99 -28.52
N THR A 590 20.58 12.53 -27.49
CA THR A 590 20.87 13.87 -26.98
C THR A 590 20.72 13.93 -25.46
N ASP A 591 21.51 14.79 -24.82
CA ASP A 591 21.23 15.26 -23.47
C ASP A 591 20.11 16.31 -23.49
N GLN A 592 20.06 17.21 -22.52
CA GLN A 592 19.14 18.36 -22.48
C GLN A 592 19.31 19.39 -23.63
N GLY A 593 19.96 19.02 -24.75
CA GLY A 593 20.12 19.81 -25.97
C GLY A 593 21.52 20.41 -26.19
N GLY A 594 22.51 20.06 -25.36
CA GLY A 594 23.88 20.53 -25.46
C GLY A 594 24.77 19.64 -26.32
N ALA A 595 24.76 18.33 -26.09
CA ALA A 595 25.55 17.34 -26.83
C ALA A 595 24.63 16.34 -27.53
N ASN A 596 25.03 15.90 -28.73
CA ASN A 596 24.24 14.93 -29.49
C ASN A 596 25.05 14.04 -30.42
N MET A 597 24.45 12.90 -30.75
CA MET A 597 24.91 11.97 -31.77
C MET A 597 23.73 11.62 -32.69
N LYS A 598 23.93 11.76 -34.00
CA LYS A 598 22.91 11.46 -35.01
C LYS A 598 23.43 10.46 -36.03
N PHE A 599 22.65 9.43 -36.30
CA PHE A 599 22.74 8.58 -37.49
C PHE A 599 21.57 8.94 -38.40
N ASP A 600 21.83 9.40 -39.62
CA ASP A 600 20.82 10.05 -40.46
C ASP A 600 20.00 9.11 -41.36
N GLY A 601 20.28 7.80 -41.33
CA GLY A 601 19.67 6.79 -42.20
C GLY A 601 20.28 6.67 -43.60
N GLY A 602 21.04 7.69 -44.03
CA GLY A 602 21.82 7.69 -45.28
C GLY A 602 23.22 7.08 -45.15
N GLY A 603 23.58 6.61 -43.95
CA GLY A 603 24.89 6.06 -43.62
C GLY A 603 25.85 7.09 -43.03
N ASN A 604 25.42 8.32 -42.74
CA ASN A 604 26.25 9.32 -42.10
C ASN A 604 26.07 9.28 -40.58
N ALA A 605 27.14 9.58 -39.86
CA ALA A 605 27.16 9.78 -38.41
C ALA A 605 27.71 11.17 -38.08
N THR A 606 27.06 11.87 -37.15
CA THR A 606 27.51 13.19 -36.67
C THR A 606 27.54 13.20 -35.15
N THR A 607 28.63 13.70 -34.57
CA THR A 607 28.79 13.91 -33.12
C THR A 607 29.08 15.39 -32.86
N ASN A 608 28.26 16.02 -32.02
CA ASN A 608 28.36 17.43 -31.70
C ASN A 608 28.54 17.63 -30.20
N ALA A 609 29.45 18.53 -29.84
CA ALA A 609 29.64 19.02 -28.49
C ALA A 609 29.75 20.55 -28.52
N ASN A 610 28.94 21.23 -27.71
CA ASN A 610 28.90 22.70 -27.68
C ASN A 610 30.08 23.35 -26.93
N SER A 611 30.87 22.56 -26.21
CA SER A 611 32.04 23.06 -25.48
C SER A 611 33.29 22.34 -25.94
N ASN A 612 33.70 21.27 -25.26
CA ASN A 612 34.93 20.55 -25.60
C ASN A 612 34.61 19.19 -26.24
N HIS A 613 35.41 18.78 -27.22
CA HIS A 613 35.41 17.44 -27.80
C HIS A 613 36.79 16.81 -27.58
N SER A 614 36.86 15.80 -26.71
CA SER A 614 38.10 15.08 -26.39
C SER A 614 37.99 13.63 -26.83
N ILE A 615 39.01 13.12 -27.53
CA ILE A 615 39.12 11.71 -27.94
C ILE A 615 40.45 11.17 -27.40
N ASN A 616 40.40 10.13 -26.58
CA ASN A 616 41.57 9.50 -25.97
C ASN A 616 41.61 8.01 -26.34
N ALA A 617 42.80 7.47 -26.64
CA ALA A 617 43.01 6.06 -26.92
C ALA A 617 44.17 5.51 -26.09
N GLY A 618 43.99 4.37 -25.44
CA GLY A 618 45.00 3.77 -24.55
C GLY A 618 46.13 3.01 -25.26
N SER A 619 46.02 2.75 -26.55
CA SER A 619 47.05 2.03 -27.32
C SER A 619 47.35 2.67 -28.66
N THR A 620 46.35 2.80 -29.54
CA THR A 620 46.53 3.38 -30.88
C THR A 620 45.30 4.20 -31.24
N HIS A 621 45.50 5.39 -31.79
CA HIS A 621 44.47 6.19 -32.43
C HIS A 621 44.73 6.29 -33.94
N THR A 622 43.71 6.06 -34.75
CA THR A 622 43.80 6.01 -36.22
C THR A 622 42.63 6.80 -36.79
N THR A 623 42.91 7.84 -37.55
CA THR A 623 41.93 8.56 -38.37
C THR A 623 42.27 8.33 -39.84
N GLY A 624 41.34 7.78 -40.63
CA GLY A 624 41.63 7.54 -42.04
C GLY A 624 40.40 7.53 -42.94
N VAL A 625 40.64 7.82 -44.22
CA VAL A 625 39.63 7.96 -45.27
C VAL A 625 39.91 6.98 -46.42
N GLY A 626 38.85 6.46 -47.06
CA GLY A 626 38.97 5.57 -48.23
C GLY A 626 39.20 4.08 -47.91
N GLY A 627 39.22 3.71 -46.63
CA GLY A 627 39.34 2.30 -46.21
C GLY A 627 38.10 1.47 -46.53
N LYS A 628 38.28 0.17 -46.71
CA LYS A 628 37.19 -0.82 -46.93
C LYS A 628 37.37 -2.01 -45.98
N LYS A 629 36.38 -2.90 -45.91
CA LYS A 629 36.35 -4.07 -44.99
C LYS A 629 37.65 -4.89 -44.94
N ASN A 630 38.46 -4.88 -46.00
CA ASN A 630 39.77 -5.54 -46.07
C ASN A 630 40.87 -4.68 -46.73
N SER A 631 40.79 -3.35 -46.64
CA SER A 631 41.79 -2.46 -47.25
C SER A 631 42.09 -1.27 -46.35
N PRO A 632 43.37 -0.94 -46.10
CA PRO A 632 43.72 0.20 -45.26
C PRO A 632 43.21 1.51 -45.87
N PRO A 633 43.03 2.56 -45.06
CA PRO A 633 42.73 3.89 -45.55
C PRO A 633 43.76 4.39 -46.57
N THR A 634 43.32 5.17 -47.56
CA THR A 634 44.20 5.82 -48.53
C THR A 634 44.83 7.11 -47.99
N SER A 635 44.23 7.66 -46.94
CA SER A 635 44.75 8.79 -46.17
C SER A 635 44.64 8.42 -44.69
N LEU A 636 45.75 8.54 -43.95
CA LEU A 636 45.87 8.00 -42.60
C LEU A 636 46.67 8.94 -41.70
N LEU A 637 46.11 9.23 -40.52
CA LEU A 637 46.82 9.72 -39.34
C LEU A 637 46.79 8.62 -38.27
N LYS A 638 47.96 8.10 -37.90
CA LYS A 638 48.11 7.05 -36.88
C LYS A 638 49.00 7.56 -35.76
N MET A 639 48.58 7.32 -34.52
CA MET A 639 49.32 7.65 -33.29
C MET A 639 49.33 6.44 -32.37
N ASP A 640 50.46 6.12 -31.75
CA ASP A 640 50.57 4.98 -30.82
C ASP A 640 51.09 5.34 -29.43
N ALA A 641 50.98 4.39 -28.50
CA ALA A 641 51.41 4.53 -27.12
C ALA A 641 52.95 4.60 -26.93
N ALA A 642 53.73 4.32 -27.99
CA ALA A 642 55.18 4.53 -27.98
C ALA A 642 55.55 5.97 -28.38
N GLY A 643 54.57 6.81 -28.72
CA GLY A 643 54.77 8.19 -29.14
C GLY A 643 55.03 8.35 -30.64
N ASN A 644 54.85 7.30 -31.44
CA ASN A 644 54.99 7.41 -32.89
C ASN A 644 53.76 8.10 -33.49
N ILE A 645 54.01 9.02 -34.41
CA ILE A 645 52.98 9.68 -35.24
C ILE A 645 53.31 9.41 -36.70
N THR A 646 52.38 8.79 -37.42
CA THR A 646 52.49 8.49 -38.85
C THR A 646 51.40 9.21 -39.62
N LEU A 647 51.80 10.06 -40.56
CA LEU A 647 50.93 10.63 -41.57
C LEU A 647 51.25 9.94 -42.90
N ASP A 648 50.31 9.18 -43.43
CA ASP A 648 50.48 8.35 -44.63
C ASP A 648 49.40 8.71 -45.67
N GLY A 649 49.84 9.03 -46.88
CA GLY A 649 49.00 9.46 -47.99
C GLY A 649 49.41 8.74 -49.25
N LYS A 650 48.45 8.05 -49.90
CA LYS A 650 48.74 7.23 -51.10
C LYS A 650 49.27 8.03 -52.28
N THR A 651 48.87 9.29 -52.45
CA THR A 651 49.25 10.12 -53.61
C THR A 651 50.11 11.31 -53.23
N SER A 652 49.72 12.05 -52.18
CA SER A 652 50.50 13.17 -51.67
C SER A 652 50.13 13.51 -50.22
N ILE A 653 51.06 14.19 -49.54
CA ILE A 653 50.85 14.88 -48.26
C ILE A 653 51.28 16.33 -48.48
N THR A 654 50.38 17.28 -48.24
CA THR A 654 50.65 18.71 -48.41
C THR A 654 50.43 19.46 -47.09
N LEU A 655 51.46 20.16 -46.63
CA LEU A 655 51.37 21.13 -45.53
C LEU A 655 51.38 22.54 -46.15
N ARG A 656 50.28 23.29 -46.05
CA ARG A 656 50.10 24.55 -46.79
C ARG A 656 49.56 25.68 -45.93
N VAL A 657 50.11 26.88 -46.12
CA VAL A 657 49.58 28.15 -45.60
C VAL A 657 49.62 29.18 -46.72
N GLY A 658 48.47 29.60 -47.25
CA GLY A 658 48.42 30.51 -48.41
C GLY A 658 49.14 29.91 -49.62
N ASP A 659 50.16 30.61 -50.14
CA ASP A 659 50.98 30.17 -51.29
C ASP A 659 52.27 29.45 -50.88
N ASN A 660 52.52 29.25 -49.59
CA ASN A 660 53.69 28.53 -49.08
C ASN A 660 53.31 27.08 -48.80
N SER A 661 54.15 26.12 -49.24
CA SER A 661 53.85 24.69 -49.08
C SER A 661 55.07 23.79 -48.98
N ILE A 662 54.89 22.66 -48.29
CA ILE A 662 55.76 21.48 -48.35
C ILE A 662 54.91 20.32 -48.84
N THR A 663 55.32 19.68 -49.93
CA THR A 663 54.59 18.58 -50.55
C THR A 663 55.48 17.35 -50.65
N ILE A 664 55.00 16.23 -50.09
CA ILE A 664 55.58 14.90 -50.25
C ILE A 664 54.69 14.14 -51.24
N SER A 665 55.27 13.61 -52.30
CA SER A 665 54.57 12.85 -53.36
C SER A 665 55.44 11.70 -53.87
N GLU A 666 54.90 10.86 -54.75
CA GLU A 666 55.67 9.82 -55.43
C GLU A 666 56.82 10.37 -56.29
N GLU A 667 56.73 11.63 -56.73
CA GLU A 667 57.77 12.32 -57.52
C GLU A 667 58.91 12.88 -56.65
N GLY A 668 58.71 12.97 -55.34
CA GLY A 668 59.69 13.50 -54.38
C GLY A 668 59.10 14.49 -53.37
N ILE A 669 60.01 15.22 -52.69
CA ILE A 669 59.67 16.22 -51.69
C ILE A 669 59.99 17.61 -52.25
N THR A 670 59.00 18.49 -52.28
CA THR A 670 59.15 19.89 -52.72
C THR A 670 58.80 20.85 -51.59
N ALA A 671 59.54 21.95 -51.49
CA ALA A 671 59.24 23.07 -50.61
C ALA A 671 59.22 24.35 -51.46
N SER A 672 58.17 25.15 -51.31
CA SER A 672 57.98 26.40 -52.07
C SER A 672 57.44 27.50 -51.18
N ALA A 673 57.90 28.73 -51.41
CA ALA A 673 57.39 29.93 -50.77
C ALA A 673 56.97 30.93 -51.85
N GLY A 674 55.65 31.13 -52.02
CA GLY A 674 55.12 32.16 -52.94
C GLY A 674 55.41 33.59 -52.46
N LYS A 675 55.62 33.77 -51.15
CA LYS A 675 56.10 35.02 -50.54
C LYS A 675 56.95 34.72 -49.30
N GLY A 676 58.10 35.39 -49.17
CA GLY A 676 59.05 35.20 -48.08
C GLY A 676 60.28 34.40 -48.51
N ALA A 677 60.92 33.72 -47.55
CA ALA A 677 62.10 32.90 -47.78
C ALA A 677 61.87 31.47 -47.23
N ILE A 678 62.65 30.51 -47.73
CA ILE A 678 62.79 29.18 -47.13
C ILE A 678 64.12 29.17 -46.37
N ASP A 679 64.07 29.50 -45.08
CA ASP A 679 65.25 29.52 -44.24
C ASP A 679 65.50 28.14 -43.61
N ILE A 680 66.63 27.51 -43.93
CA ILE A 680 67.08 26.24 -43.33
C ILE A 680 68.34 26.53 -42.52
N THR A 681 68.24 26.54 -41.19
CA THR A 681 69.34 26.91 -40.29
C THR A 681 69.57 25.82 -39.24
N ALA A 682 70.82 25.37 -39.08
CA ALA A 682 71.25 24.55 -37.95
C ALA A 682 71.96 25.42 -36.90
N LEU A 683 71.36 25.55 -35.71
CA LEU A 683 71.91 26.40 -34.63
C LEU A 683 73.09 25.75 -33.88
N ALA A 684 73.18 24.41 -33.93
CA ALA A 684 74.29 23.63 -33.42
C ALA A 684 74.42 22.34 -34.26
N GLY A 685 75.65 21.86 -34.46
CA GLY A 685 75.94 20.73 -35.34
C GLY A 685 76.14 21.11 -36.81
N ALA A 686 76.31 20.12 -37.68
CA ALA A 686 76.48 20.34 -39.12
C ALA A 686 75.14 20.33 -39.85
N LEU A 687 74.93 21.27 -40.79
CA LEU A 687 73.89 21.16 -41.80
C LEU A 687 74.46 20.42 -43.01
N GLY A 688 74.02 19.18 -43.22
CA GLY A 688 74.43 18.38 -44.36
C GLY A 688 73.39 18.41 -45.47
N LEU A 689 73.81 18.72 -46.69
CA LEU A 689 73.05 18.50 -47.92
C LEU A 689 73.93 17.68 -48.85
N SER A 690 73.41 16.57 -49.37
CA SER A 690 74.16 15.70 -50.29
C SER A 690 73.24 15.03 -51.29
N SER A 691 73.74 14.82 -52.51
CA SER A 691 73.13 13.97 -53.54
C SER A 691 74.17 12.95 -53.95
N THR A 692 73.87 11.66 -53.81
CA THR A 692 74.83 10.57 -53.98
C THR A 692 74.71 9.84 -55.33
N GLY A 693 73.65 10.10 -56.09
CA GLY A 693 73.39 9.45 -57.38
C GLY A 693 72.81 10.37 -58.48
N GLY A 694 72.66 11.66 -58.20
CA GLY A 694 72.16 12.66 -59.15
C GLY A 694 72.86 14.01 -58.96
N ALA A 695 72.56 14.98 -59.83
CA ALA A 695 73.07 16.34 -59.69
C ALA A 695 72.43 17.05 -58.49
N MET A 696 73.22 17.86 -57.78
CA MET A 696 72.70 18.87 -56.87
C MET A 696 72.70 20.21 -57.61
N ASN A 697 71.51 20.75 -57.90
CA ASN A 697 71.37 22.04 -58.57
C ASN A 697 71.10 23.14 -57.53
N ILE A 698 71.86 24.23 -57.62
CA ILE A 698 71.64 25.46 -56.85
C ILE A 698 71.55 26.59 -57.87
N GLU A 699 70.37 27.17 -58.01
CA GLU A 699 70.05 28.19 -59.02
C GLU A 699 69.47 29.43 -58.33
N THR A 700 69.87 30.62 -58.80
CA THR A 700 69.31 31.90 -58.37
C THR A 700 69.39 32.89 -59.51
N ASP A 701 68.33 33.69 -59.69
CA ASP A 701 68.32 34.80 -60.66
C ASP A 701 69.02 36.06 -60.11
N SER A 702 69.49 36.02 -58.86
CA SER A 702 70.13 37.14 -58.15
C SER A 702 71.47 36.71 -57.53
N GLU A 703 71.82 37.20 -56.34
CA GLU A 703 73.08 36.89 -55.67
C GLU A 703 73.04 35.52 -54.96
N LEU A 704 74.03 34.66 -55.26
CA LEU A 704 74.34 33.48 -54.45
C LEU A 704 75.45 33.83 -53.44
N LYS A 705 75.12 33.85 -52.15
CA LYS A 705 76.08 34.15 -51.07
C LYS A 705 76.41 32.92 -50.23
N ILE A 706 77.67 32.50 -50.25
CA ILE A 706 78.20 31.40 -49.42
C ILE A 706 79.26 31.97 -48.48
N THR A 707 79.01 31.94 -47.17
CA THR A 707 79.93 32.46 -46.14
C THR A 707 80.33 31.36 -45.17
N GLY A 708 81.63 31.04 -45.13
CA GLY A 708 82.23 30.17 -44.10
C GLY A 708 82.81 30.99 -42.94
N GLY A 709 83.01 30.34 -41.79
CA GLY A 709 83.76 30.90 -40.66
C GLY A 709 85.27 30.89 -40.92
N PRO A 710 86.09 30.20 -40.11
CA PRO A 710 87.54 30.18 -40.29
C PRO A 710 88.03 29.40 -41.53
N SER A 711 87.22 28.51 -42.11
CA SER A 711 87.55 27.79 -43.35
C SER A 711 86.30 27.42 -44.15
N ALA A 712 86.47 27.35 -45.48
CA ALA A 712 85.52 26.77 -46.42
C ALA A 712 86.31 25.89 -47.41
N VAL A 713 85.88 24.64 -47.62
CA VAL A 713 86.54 23.69 -48.52
C VAL A 713 85.57 23.31 -49.62
N MET A 714 85.98 23.54 -50.87
CA MET A 714 85.29 23.07 -52.07
C MET A 714 86.23 22.12 -52.80
N SER A 715 85.76 20.91 -53.09
CA SER A 715 86.52 19.91 -53.83
C SER A 715 85.64 19.31 -54.92
N SER A 716 86.12 19.31 -56.16
CA SER A 716 85.42 18.76 -57.31
C SER A 716 86.34 17.84 -58.13
N GLY A 717 85.76 16.95 -58.93
CA GLY A 717 86.48 16.18 -59.96
C GLY A 717 86.70 17.00 -61.24
N ASP A 718 86.63 16.37 -62.41
CA ASP A 718 86.67 17.08 -63.70
C ASP A 718 85.55 18.11 -63.78
N THR A 719 85.91 19.40 -63.75
CA THR A 719 84.98 20.52 -63.64
C THR A 719 85.12 21.41 -64.87
N ASN A 720 84.02 21.66 -65.58
CA ASN A 720 83.96 22.74 -66.55
C ASN A 720 83.40 23.98 -65.85
N ILE A 721 84.27 24.96 -65.61
CA ILE A 721 83.88 26.31 -65.18
C ILE A 721 83.77 27.14 -66.46
N MET A 722 82.55 27.56 -66.82
CA MET A 722 82.29 28.50 -67.93
C MET A 722 81.76 29.83 -67.40
#